data_AF-A0A1L8D0N1-F1
#
_entry.id   AF-A0A1L8D0N1-F1
#
_cell.length_a   1.000
_cell.length_b   1.000
_cell.length_c   1.000
_cell.angle_alpha   90.00
_cell.angle_beta   90.00
_cell.angle_gamma   90.00
#
_symmetry.space_group_name_H-M   'P 1'
#
loop_
_entity.id
_entity.type
_entity.pdbx_description
1 polymer ?
#
loop_
_entity_poly.entity_id
_entity_poly.type
_entity_poly.pdbx_seq_one_letter_code
_entity_poly.pdbx_strand_id
1 'polypeptide(L)'
;MRKGLLALVTAVFLLLVATPVLATEQYAKDTGKNCSYCHQVPASHKSQPGQQGRDQMDCVACHKAFMPLTSTAQIPLTERGVLFMQNGKKLAVDLNYDPLTEANVVKEFARVSGLSESAFGKVSGNITKQKLAYFLMVALKAQGEVAKVTANDLKKYADYTKAASANQKALVWAVKKGYLSARKAGSKLYLDPTAAASRSEVLKAFNVIRAKYPVVLPAETAYAGSKTCQSCHGFSSFSSSWHTNMVKKPADFGNMIPWDSNSKFKASDVKYILNAPGELRFVGKDYMFLPLNFNKELNYWTDNATGPTTNWLTRCAKCHTTGYPGKVGVEGKPYTVVGNTYKELFTELGIGCEDCHGPGARHAATGNPDYIKGINDGLLDPEVCEKCHEGNKHYGGEFNDELIINSASSSVYAAHGKSLNTIKNYPYGKVECLECHSEDYRIALEEFLAANPGKTKADFDATVKLSDFKYSITCVTCHSPHSNRKGYPYQLKNEPNELCMECHTGEGFTATTGSKGIHHPQKEVYSGVLGSSFEALGIPAKVYNPMGAAECATCHMPGGKHFFIPGTPEVKILDLTLNNPALGNYSTTKPFTINSCNTCHDTFGFTADTVKAYMDSVDNRVKNIQNQLKTTYAAAYTDTNYKYADTLAGIVAADASHGIHNIALTKLLLDKAEYYLTKIPKQ
;
A
#
# COMPACT_ATOMS: atom_id res chain seq x y z
N MET A 1 19.60 -23.23 18.79
CA MET A 1 20.46 -22.02 18.74
C MET A 1 20.12 -21.02 17.62
N ARG A 2 19.13 -21.25 16.73
CA ARG A 2 18.75 -20.32 15.64
C ARG A 2 17.69 -19.25 15.98
N LYS A 3 17.13 -19.22 17.20
CA LYS A 3 16.13 -18.22 17.62
C LYS A 3 16.71 -17.01 18.38
N GLY A 4 18.00 -17.04 18.75
CA GLY A 4 18.64 -15.98 19.54
C GLY A 4 19.23 -14.83 18.74
N LEU A 5 19.45 -15.01 17.43
CA LEU A 5 20.13 -14.00 16.59
C LEU A 5 19.16 -12.99 15.96
N LEU A 6 17.88 -13.36 15.76
CA LEU A 6 16.86 -12.46 15.22
C LEU A 6 16.44 -11.39 16.24
N ALA A 7 16.51 -11.71 17.54
CA ALA A 7 16.11 -10.80 18.61
C ALA A 7 17.04 -9.58 18.76
N LEU A 8 18.31 -9.68 18.33
CA LEU A 8 19.25 -8.56 18.43
C LEU A 8 18.97 -7.48 17.38
N VAL A 9 18.57 -7.86 16.17
CA VAL A 9 18.27 -6.90 15.09
C VAL A 9 16.97 -6.15 15.40
N THR A 10 15.97 -6.82 16.01
CA THR A 10 14.75 -6.14 16.49
C THR A 10 15.00 -5.27 17.72
N ALA A 11 15.95 -5.65 18.59
CA ALA A 11 16.25 -4.90 19.82
C ALA A 11 16.94 -3.56 19.56
N VAL A 12 17.77 -3.45 18.51
CA VAL A 12 18.39 -2.15 18.13
C VAL A 12 17.34 -1.20 17.54
N PHE A 13 16.35 -1.70 16.81
CA PHE A 13 15.22 -0.90 16.30
C PHE A 13 14.23 -0.45 17.39
N LEU A 14 14.09 -1.20 18.49
CA LEU A 14 13.13 -0.88 19.56
C LEU A 14 13.62 0.17 20.57
N LEU A 15 14.91 0.52 20.57
CA LEU A 15 15.50 1.36 21.62
C LEU A 15 15.40 2.88 21.37
N LEU A 16 14.97 3.33 20.18
CA LEU A 16 15.04 4.76 19.80
C LEU A 16 13.75 5.37 19.23
N VAL A 17 12.65 4.61 19.15
CA VAL A 17 11.33 5.20 18.93
C VAL A 17 10.76 5.55 20.31
N ALA A 18 10.04 6.67 20.45
CA ALA A 18 9.14 6.84 21.58
C ALA A 18 8.24 5.61 21.64
N THR A 19 8.55 4.69 22.55
CA THR A 19 8.01 3.34 22.51
C THR A 19 6.47 3.39 22.56
N PRO A 20 5.75 2.46 21.91
CA PRO A 20 4.28 2.39 21.96
C PRO A 20 3.72 2.40 23.40
N VAL A 21 4.56 2.06 24.38
CA VAL A 21 4.31 2.07 25.82
C VAL A 21 4.04 3.47 26.38
N LEU A 22 4.74 4.50 25.88
CA LEU A 22 4.54 5.88 26.34
C LEU A 22 3.19 6.44 25.87
N ALA A 23 2.73 6.03 24.69
CA ALA A 23 1.42 6.43 24.18
C ALA A 23 0.26 5.73 24.91
N THR A 24 0.43 4.46 25.32
CA THR A 24 -0.62 3.71 26.03
C THR A 24 -0.79 4.13 27.49
N GLU A 25 0.29 4.47 28.21
CA GLU A 25 0.19 5.10 29.53
C GLU A 25 -0.51 6.46 29.46
N GLN A 26 -0.23 7.25 28.42
CA GLN A 26 -0.90 8.52 28.21
C GLN A 26 -2.40 8.33 27.99
N TYR A 27 -2.83 7.36 27.18
CA TYR A 27 -4.26 7.09 27.01
C TYR A 27 -4.94 6.61 28.30
N ALA A 28 -4.24 5.83 29.15
CA ALA A 28 -4.78 5.45 30.46
C ALA A 28 -5.01 6.69 31.33
N LYS A 29 -4.09 7.67 31.32
CA LYS A 29 -4.25 8.96 32.02
C LYS A 29 -5.37 9.80 31.42
N ASP A 30 -5.40 9.96 30.09
CA ASP A 30 -6.39 10.79 29.38
C ASP A 30 -7.82 10.27 29.58
N THR A 31 -7.99 8.96 29.69
CA THR A 31 -9.30 8.31 29.79
C THR A 31 -9.70 7.96 31.22
N GLY A 32 -8.75 7.93 32.15
CA GLY A 32 -8.95 7.42 33.51
C GLY A 32 -9.33 5.94 33.56
N LYS A 33 -8.94 5.14 32.55
CA LYS A 33 -9.25 3.71 32.46
C LYS A 33 -8.00 2.86 32.71
N ASN A 34 -8.20 1.71 33.38
CA ASN A 34 -7.15 0.72 33.56
C ASN A 34 -6.71 0.13 32.21
N CYS A 35 -5.47 -0.37 32.13
CA CYS A 35 -4.94 -1.01 30.93
C CYS A 35 -5.83 -2.15 30.42
N SER A 36 -6.36 -2.97 31.35
CA SER A 36 -7.28 -4.09 31.05
C SER A 36 -8.62 -3.68 30.44
N TYR A 37 -8.96 -2.39 30.44
CA TYR A 37 -10.11 -1.87 29.72
C TYR A 37 -9.90 -1.94 28.21
N CYS A 38 -8.76 -1.47 27.72
CA CYS A 38 -8.44 -1.43 26.29
C CYS A 38 -7.61 -2.63 25.82
N HIS A 39 -6.89 -3.30 26.72
CA HIS A 39 -5.99 -4.41 26.40
C HIS A 39 -6.41 -5.71 27.06
N GLN A 40 -6.26 -6.80 26.33
CA GLN A 40 -6.41 -8.15 26.85
C GLN A 40 -5.26 -8.46 27.79
N VAL A 41 -5.58 -9.18 28.86
CA VAL A 41 -4.62 -9.66 29.86
C VAL A 41 -4.61 -11.18 29.86
N PRO A 42 -3.48 -11.83 30.19
CA PRO A 42 -3.42 -13.28 30.29
C PRO A 42 -4.45 -13.82 31.29
N ALA A 43 -5.01 -14.99 31.02
CA ALA A 43 -6.01 -15.62 31.90
C ALA A 43 -5.52 -15.77 33.36
N SER A 44 -4.21 -16.00 33.55
CA SER A 44 -3.55 -16.09 34.86
C SER A 44 -3.49 -14.78 35.66
N HIS A 45 -3.93 -13.66 35.07
CA HIS A 45 -3.93 -12.33 35.69
C HIS A 45 -5.35 -11.83 35.99
N LYS A 46 -6.38 -12.54 35.50
CA LYS A 46 -7.78 -12.13 35.59
C LYS A 46 -8.29 -12.17 37.04
N SER A 47 -8.83 -11.05 37.51
CA SER A 47 -9.47 -10.96 38.83
C SER A 47 -10.79 -11.74 38.86
N GLN A 48 -10.99 -12.55 39.92
CA GLN A 48 -12.32 -13.04 40.29
C GLN A 48 -13.11 -11.95 41.01
N PRO A 49 -14.47 -11.99 41.01
CA PRO A 49 -15.27 -11.01 41.74
C PRO A 49 -14.86 -10.91 43.22
N GLY A 50 -14.47 -9.72 43.66
CA GLY A 50 -14.00 -9.47 45.03
C GLY A 50 -12.49 -9.68 45.27
N GLN A 51 -11.73 -10.14 44.26
CA GLN A 51 -10.27 -10.31 44.35
C GLN A 51 -9.55 -9.16 43.61
N GLN A 52 -8.45 -8.67 44.20
CA GLN A 52 -7.49 -7.79 43.50
C GLN A 52 -6.44 -8.65 42.79
N GLY A 53 -6.71 -8.96 41.52
CA GLY A 53 -5.77 -9.62 40.62
C GLY A 53 -4.82 -8.64 39.91
N ARG A 54 -3.85 -9.19 39.19
CA ARG A 54 -2.81 -8.40 38.49
C ARG A 54 -3.37 -7.57 37.33
N ASP A 55 -4.54 -7.90 36.80
CA ASP A 55 -5.24 -7.11 35.77
C ASP A 55 -5.80 -5.76 36.27
N GLN A 56 -5.74 -5.53 37.59
CA GLN A 56 -6.08 -4.26 38.24
C GLN A 56 -4.84 -3.53 38.80
N MET A 57 -3.65 -4.10 38.64
CA MET A 57 -2.38 -3.53 39.11
C MET A 57 -1.67 -2.72 38.01
N ASP A 58 -0.68 -1.92 38.40
CA ASP A 58 0.19 -1.22 37.47
C ASP A 58 1.06 -2.21 36.68
N CYS A 59 0.70 -2.40 35.41
CA CYS A 59 1.39 -3.32 34.52
C CYS A 59 2.83 -2.88 34.25
N VAL A 60 3.08 -1.58 34.08
CA VAL A 60 4.40 -1.08 33.68
C VAL A 60 5.37 -1.19 34.84
N ALA A 61 4.94 -0.87 36.07
CA ALA A 61 5.75 -1.06 37.26
C ALA A 61 6.28 -2.51 37.39
N CYS A 62 5.44 -3.50 37.10
CA CYS A 62 5.80 -4.91 37.18
C CYS A 62 6.69 -5.38 36.01
N HIS A 63 6.42 -4.87 34.80
CA HIS A 63 7.04 -5.36 33.56
C HIS A 63 8.30 -4.60 33.12
N LYS A 64 8.59 -3.43 33.70
CA LYS A 64 9.61 -2.46 33.23
C LYS A 64 10.99 -3.06 32.94
N ALA A 65 11.46 -4.00 33.77
CA ALA A 65 12.83 -4.52 33.70
C ALA A 65 12.92 -6.04 33.43
N PHE A 66 11.79 -6.75 33.38
CA PHE A 66 11.76 -8.21 33.19
C PHE A 66 11.23 -8.60 31.82
N MET A 67 10.05 -8.09 31.45
CA MET A 67 9.42 -8.32 30.16
C MET A 67 8.67 -7.06 29.75
N PRO A 68 9.37 -6.07 29.15
CA PRO A 68 8.74 -4.84 28.71
C PRO A 68 7.61 -5.11 27.72
N LEU A 69 6.46 -4.48 27.96
CA LEU A 69 5.28 -4.57 27.09
C LEU A 69 5.40 -3.53 25.99
N THR A 70 5.87 -3.90 24.81
CA THR A 70 6.21 -2.96 23.72
C THR A 70 5.28 -3.06 22.51
N SER A 71 4.43 -4.08 22.43
CA SER A 71 3.57 -4.34 21.27
C SER A 71 2.18 -4.86 21.64
N THR A 72 1.18 -4.52 20.82
CA THR A 72 -0.16 -5.12 20.85
C THR A 72 -0.17 -6.60 20.47
N ALA A 73 0.95 -7.16 20.00
CA ALA A 73 1.13 -8.61 19.91
C ALA A 73 1.11 -9.28 21.30
N GLN A 74 1.72 -8.63 22.30
CA GLN A 74 1.75 -9.13 23.68
C GLN A 74 0.44 -8.82 24.43
N ILE A 75 -0.15 -7.66 24.15
CA ILE A 75 -1.37 -7.15 24.78
C ILE A 75 -2.40 -6.71 23.73
N PRO A 76 -3.05 -7.64 23.02
CA PRO A 76 -4.03 -7.30 21.98
C PRO A 76 -5.17 -6.46 22.52
N LEU A 77 -5.81 -5.68 21.67
CA LEU A 77 -6.94 -4.84 22.05
C LEU A 77 -8.16 -5.69 22.45
N THR A 78 -8.92 -5.20 23.43
CA THR A 78 -10.29 -5.65 23.70
C THR A 78 -11.25 -5.03 22.69
N GLU A 79 -12.53 -5.43 22.71
CA GLU A 79 -13.60 -4.74 21.97
C GLU A 79 -13.61 -3.22 22.28
N ARG A 80 -13.39 -2.83 23.54
CA ARG A 80 -13.35 -1.42 23.95
C ARG A 80 -12.10 -0.71 23.42
N GLY A 81 -10.95 -1.38 23.39
CA GLY A 81 -9.72 -0.84 22.79
C GLY A 81 -9.85 -0.61 21.28
N VAL A 82 -10.48 -1.54 20.56
CA VAL A 82 -10.76 -1.38 19.12
C VAL A 82 -11.69 -0.18 18.89
N LEU A 83 -12.82 -0.10 19.61
CA LEU A 83 -13.75 1.03 19.47
C LEU A 83 -13.09 2.37 19.82
N PHE A 84 -12.20 2.39 20.82
CA PHE A 84 -11.43 3.58 21.17
C PHE A 84 -10.58 4.05 19.98
N MET A 85 -9.85 3.14 19.33
CA MET A 85 -9.05 3.45 18.14
C MET A 85 -9.91 3.93 16.97
N GLN A 86 -11.01 3.23 16.69
CA GLN A 86 -11.93 3.57 15.60
C GLN A 86 -12.61 4.93 15.76
N ASN A 87 -12.81 5.38 17.01
CA ASN A 87 -13.36 6.69 17.33
C ASN A 87 -12.32 7.81 17.37
N GLY A 88 -11.16 7.61 16.73
CA GLY A 88 -10.07 8.59 16.73
C GLY A 88 -9.48 8.78 18.11
N LYS A 89 -9.25 7.67 18.83
CA LYS A 89 -8.68 7.63 20.19
C LYS A 89 -9.55 8.34 21.23
N LYS A 90 -10.87 8.09 21.17
CA LYS A 90 -11.86 8.58 22.13
C LYS A 90 -12.72 7.43 22.63
N LEU A 91 -13.06 7.44 23.92
CA LEU A 91 -13.90 6.38 24.51
C LEU A 91 -15.25 6.31 23.79
N ALA A 92 -15.64 5.10 23.40
CA ALA A 92 -17.01 4.83 22.99
C ALA A 92 -17.95 4.87 24.21
N VAL A 93 -19.25 5.00 23.95
CA VAL A 93 -20.26 4.92 25.02
C VAL A 93 -20.20 3.56 25.70
N ASP A 94 -20.21 3.57 27.03
CA ASP A 94 -20.19 2.38 27.86
C ASP A 94 -21.28 2.43 28.93
N LEU A 95 -22.31 1.61 28.75
CA LEU A 95 -23.46 1.52 29.66
C LEU A 95 -23.09 1.06 31.08
N ASN A 96 -21.84 0.66 31.34
CA ASN A 96 -21.34 0.43 32.70
C ASN A 96 -21.03 1.73 33.45
N TYR A 97 -20.68 2.82 32.76
CA TYR A 97 -20.18 4.05 33.37
C TYR A 97 -20.97 5.30 32.95
N ASP A 98 -21.36 5.39 31.69
CA ASP A 98 -21.92 6.62 31.12
C ASP A 98 -23.36 6.91 31.57
N PRO A 99 -23.84 8.15 31.40
CA PRO A 99 -25.23 8.52 31.70
C PRO A 99 -26.25 7.63 30.99
N LEU A 100 -27.29 7.21 31.70
CA LEU A 100 -28.35 6.35 31.18
C LEU A 100 -29.41 7.16 30.42
N THR A 101 -29.00 7.83 29.36
CA THR A 101 -29.89 8.53 28.43
C THR A 101 -30.47 7.56 27.41
N GLU A 102 -31.63 7.88 26.83
CA GLU A 102 -32.17 7.11 25.70
C GLU A 102 -31.16 7.03 24.54
N ALA A 103 -30.44 8.13 24.28
CA ALA A 103 -29.42 8.19 23.23
C ALA A 103 -28.25 7.23 23.47
N ASN A 104 -27.71 7.17 24.69
CA ASN A 104 -26.60 6.26 25.00
C ASN A 104 -27.02 4.79 24.92
N VAL A 105 -28.22 4.47 25.40
CA VAL A 105 -28.78 3.10 25.30
C VAL A 105 -28.97 2.72 23.83
N VAL A 106 -29.57 3.60 23.02
CA VAL A 106 -29.76 3.35 21.58
C VAL A 106 -28.44 3.20 20.86
N LYS A 107 -27.43 4.04 21.15
CA LYS A 107 -26.12 3.95 20.52
C LYS A 107 -25.47 2.57 20.69
N GLU A 108 -25.42 2.05 21.93
CA GLU A 108 -24.84 0.72 22.17
C GLU A 108 -25.75 -0.43 21.68
N PHE A 109 -27.08 -0.30 21.77
CA PHE A 109 -28.01 -1.31 21.27
C PHE A 109 -27.97 -1.42 19.74
N ALA A 110 -27.94 -0.29 19.04
CA ALA A 110 -27.81 -0.20 17.60
C ALA A 110 -26.47 -0.80 17.14
N ARG A 111 -25.36 -0.40 17.78
CA ARG A 111 -24.02 -0.91 17.48
C ARG A 111 -23.95 -2.44 17.56
N VAL A 112 -24.39 -3.04 18.67
CA VAL A 112 -24.28 -4.50 18.87
C VAL A 112 -25.27 -5.28 17.99
N SER A 113 -26.46 -4.73 17.73
CA SER A 113 -27.47 -5.40 16.88
C SER A 113 -27.24 -5.21 15.37
N GLY A 114 -26.32 -4.33 14.97
CA GLY A 114 -26.10 -3.93 13.58
C GLY A 114 -27.26 -3.14 12.97
N LEU A 115 -28.14 -2.58 13.80
CA LEU A 115 -29.25 -1.73 13.37
C LEU A 115 -28.82 -0.27 13.26
N SER A 116 -29.50 0.50 12.41
CA SER A 116 -29.40 1.96 12.43
C SER A 116 -29.98 2.52 13.74
N GLU A 117 -29.37 3.56 14.30
CA GLU A 117 -29.91 4.29 15.46
C GLU A 117 -31.34 4.80 15.18
N SER A 118 -31.64 5.18 13.93
CA SER A 118 -32.98 5.63 13.53
C SER A 118 -34.08 4.56 13.65
N ALA A 119 -33.72 3.27 13.67
CA ALA A 119 -34.67 2.17 13.86
C ALA A 119 -35.35 2.20 15.25
N PHE A 120 -34.75 2.90 16.21
CA PHE A 120 -35.26 3.07 17.57
C PHE A 120 -36.17 4.30 17.72
N GLY A 121 -36.33 5.09 16.65
CA GLY A 121 -37.16 6.29 16.63
C GLY A 121 -36.53 7.48 17.36
N LYS A 122 -37.34 8.49 17.67
CA LYS A 122 -36.89 9.69 18.39
C LYS A 122 -36.51 9.34 19.84
N VAL A 123 -35.34 9.82 20.27
CA VAL A 123 -34.79 9.64 21.61
C VAL A 123 -34.74 10.97 22.36
N SER A 124 -35.13 10.98 23.63
CA SER A 124 -35.04 12.17 24.47
C SER A 124 -35.01 11.83 25.96
N GLY A 125 -34.11 12.46 26.71
CA GLY A 125 -34.06 12.33 28.17
C GLY A 125 -33.46 11.02 28.68
N ASN A 126 -33.71 10.73 29.95
CA ASN A 126 -33.22 9.53 30.63
C ASN A 126 -34.07 8.30 30.29
N ILE A 127 -33.42 7.14 30.23
CA ILE A 127 -34.10 5.89 29.88
C ILE A 127 -35.11 5.48 30.96
N THR A 128 -36.36 5.25 30.56
CA THR A 128 -37.41 4.69 31.42
C THR A 128 -37.57 3.20 31.17
N LYS A 129 -38.14 2.48 32.15
CA LYS A 129 -38.32 1.03 32.08
C LYS A 129 -39.17 0.60 30.86
N GLN A 130 -40.22 1.34 30.54
CA GLN A 130 -41.04 1.07 29.35
C GLN A 130 -40.27 1.28 28.03
N LYS A 131 -39.44 2.33 27.95
CA LYS A 131 -38.64 2.65 26.76
C LYS A 131 -37.50 1.66 26.59
N LEU A 132 -36.88 1.22 27.68
CA LEU A 132 -35.88 0.16 27.67
C LEU A 132 -36.46 -1.14 27.09
N ALA A 133 -37.68 -1.52 27.48
CA ALA A 133 -38.34 -2.70 26.92
C ALA A 133 -38.63 -2.55 25.42
N TYR A 134 -39.03 -1.37 24.96
CA TYR A 134 -39.22 -1.07 23.55
C TYR A 134 -37.90 -1.15 22.77
N PHE A 135 -36.83 -0.50 23.24
CA PHE A 135 -35.52 -0.57 22.59
C PHE A 135 -34.96 -1.99 22.58
N LEU A 136 -35.14 -2.75 23.65
CA LEU A 136 -34.75 -4.16 23.71
C LEU A 136 -35.50 -5.01 22.67
N MET A 137 -36.80 -4.77 22.49
CA MET A 137 -37.57 -5.42 21.42
C MET A 137 -37.00 -5.10 20.04
N VAL A 138 -36.70 -3.82 19.76
CA VAL A 138 -36.12 -3.38 18.48
C VAL A 138 -34.77 -4.04 18.24
N ALA A 139 -33.85 -3.96 19.21
CA ALA A 139 -32.51 -4.53 19.12
C ALA A 139 -32.55 -6.06 18.91
N LEU A 140 -33.48 -6.76 19.57
CA LEU A 140 -33.67 -8.20 19.40
C LEU A 140 -34.54 -8.56 18.19
N LYS A 141 -35.00 -7.60 17.38
CA LYS A 141 -35.92 -7.82 16.24
C LYS A 141 -37.13 -8.69 16.63
N ALA A 142 -37.68 -8.44 17.82
CA ALA A 142 -38.67 -9.30 18.47
C ALA A 142 -40.12 -8.79 18.35
N GLN A 143 -40.42 -7.90 17.40
CA GLN A 143 -41.74 -7.30 17.22
C GLN A 143 -42.84 -8.37 17.06
N GLY A 144 -42.56 -9.45 16.32
CA GLY A 144 -43.48 -10.57 16.15
C GLY A 144 -43.75 -11.36 17.44
N GLU A 145 -42.77 -11.47 18.35
CA GLU A 145 -43.00 -12.08 19.67
C GLU A 145 -43.81 -11.16 20.58
N VAL A 146 -43.50 -9.86 20.56
CA VAL A 146 -44.23 -8.86 21.35
C VAL A 146 -45.69 -8.77 20.93
N ALA A 147 -45.99 -8.90 19.64
CA ALA A 147 -47.36 -8.89 19.12
C ALA A 147 -48.23 -10.01 19.72
N LYS A 148 -47.63 -11.15 20.08
CA LYS A 148 -48.30 -12.32 20.67
C LYS A 148 -48.72 -12.11 22.13
N VAL A 149 -48.29 -11.02 22.79
CA VAL A 149 -48.76 -10.69 24.14
C VAL A 149 -50.25 -10.33 24.07
N THR A 150 -51.05 -11.12 24.77
CA THR A 150 -52.52 -11.00 24.78
C THR A 150 -52.99 -9.96 25.79
N ALA A 151 -54.24 -9.52 25.67
CA ALA A 151 -54.86 -8.67 26.69
C ALA A 151 -54.88 -9.34 28.08
N ASN A 152 -55.01 -10.67 28.13
CA ASN A 152 -54.98 -11.44 29.38
C ASN A 152 -53.58 -11.43 30.02
N ASP A 153 -52.51 -11.42 29.21
CA ASP A 153 -51.16 -11.26 29.73
C ASP A 153 -50.93 -9.87 30.32
N LEU A 154 -51.46 -8.82 29.69
CA LEU A 154 -51.36 -7.44 30.18
C LEU A 154 -52.05 -7.29 31.54
N LYS A 155 -53.28 -7.82 31.66
CA LYS A 155 -54.11 -7.71 32.88
C LYS A 155 -53.51 -8.40 34.12
N LYS A 156 -52.45 -9.20 33.98
CA LYS A 156 -51.71 -9.78 35.13
C LYS A 156 -50.96 -8.73 35.95
N TYR A 157 -50.71 -7.55 35.38
CA TYR A 157 -49.96 -6.47 36.01
C TYR A 157 -50.89 -5.31 36.32
N ALA A 158 -50.90 -4.82 37.55
CA ALA A 158 -51.89 -3.86 38.03
C ALA A 158 -51.76 -2.46 37.38
N ASP A 159 -50.58 -2.11 36.89
CA ASP A 159 -50.22 -0.78 36.38
C ASP A 159 -49.83 -0.78 34.90
N TYR A 160 -50.17 -1.82 34.14
CA TYR A 160 -49.79 -1.93 32.72
C TYR A 160 -50.30 -0.75 31.87
N THR A 161 -51.45 -0.18 32.21
CA THR A 161 -52.04 0.97 31.51
C THR A 161 -51.28 2.28 31.74
N LYS A 162 -50.39 2.36 32.74
CA LYS A 162 -49.52 3.52 32.95
C LYS A 162 -48.39 3.60 31.92
N ALA A 163 -48.11 2.51 31.20
CA ALA A 163 -47.22 2.55 30.04
C ALA A 163 -47.96 3.14 28.83
N ALA A 164 -47.25 3.92 28.01
CA ALA A 164 -47.77 4.35 26.72
C ALA A 164 -48.15 3.12 25.87
N SER A 165 -49.24 3.20 25.10
CA SER A 165 -49.80 2.06 24.35
C SER A 165 -48.77 1.33 23.48
N ALA A 166 -47.83 2.07 22.88
CA ALA A 166 -46.75 1.53 22.07
C ALA A 166 -45.78 0.60 22.85
N ASN A 167 -45.67 0.77 24.17
CA ASN A 167 -44.69 0.06 25.01
C ASN A 167 -45.32 -1.04 25.87
N GLN A 168 -46.64 -1.07 26.04
CA GLN A 168 -47.34 -1.98 26.95
C GLN A 168 -46.99 -3.45 26.71
N LYS A 169 -47.14 -3.90 25.45
CA LYS A 169 -46.84 -5.28 25.08
C LYS A 169 -45.35 -5.60 25.21
N ALA A 170 -44.47 -4.68 24.83
CA ALA A 170 -43.02 -4.87 24.90
C ALA A 170 -42.57 -5.02 26.36
N LEU A 171 -43.10 -4.21 27.27
CA LEU A 171 -42.78 -4.26 28.69
C LEU A 171 -43.21 -5.59 29.33
N VAL A 172 -44.43 -6.04 29.05
CA VAL A 172 -44.90 -7.35 29.55
C VAL A 172 -44.12 -8.52 28.94
N TRP A 173 -43.79 -8.46 27.64
CA TRP A 173 -42.92 -9.44 27.00
C TRP A 173 -41.54 -9.52 27.66
N ALA A 174 -40.91 -8.36 27.92
CA ALA A 174 -39.59 -8.30 28.53
C ALA A 174 -39.59 -8.89 29.96
N VAL A 175 -40.66 -8.68 30.73
CA VAL A 175 -40.84 -9.30 32.05
C VAL A 175 -41.10 -10.81 31.93
N LYS A 176 -41.96 -11.25 30.99
CA LYS A 176 -42.21 -12.69 30.75
C LYS A 176 -40.94 -13.45 30.34
N LYS A 177 -40.04 -12.80 29.59
CA LYS A 177 -38.74 -13.35 29.20
C LYS A 177 -37.67 -13.24 30.30
N GLY A 178 -37.97 -12.58 31.41
CA GLY A 178 -37.04 -12.38 32.52
C GLY A 178 -35.95 -11.34 32.24
N TYR A 179 -36.09 -10.53 31.18
CA TYR A 179 -35.14 -9.46 30.86
C TYR A 179 -35.30 -8.26 31.80
N LEU A 180 -36.54 -7.96 32.18
CA LEU A 180 -36.91 -6.99 33.22
C LEU A 180 -37.68 -7.69 34.34
N SER A 181 -37.83 -7.02 35.48
CA SER A 181 -38.55 -7.54 36.64
C SER A 181 -39.85 -6.77 36.90
N ALA A 182 -40.83 -7.43 37.50
CA ALA A 182 -41.98 -6.79 38.12
C ALA A 182 -41.84 -6.93 39.64
N ARG A 183 -42.31 -5.94 40.40
CA ARG A 183 -42.37 -6.03 41.86
C ARG A 183 -43.71 -6.57 42.31
N LYS A 184 -43.71 -7.38 43.37
CA LYS A 184 -44.93 -7.86 44.02
C LYS A 184 -45.25 -6.95 45.21
N ALA A 185 -46.48 -6.46 45.29
CA ALA A 185 -46.98 -5.73 46.46
C ALA A 185 -48.38 -6.27 46.79
N GLY A 186 -48.47 -6.99 47.92
CA GLY A 186 -49.64 -7.80 48.24
C GLY A 186 -49.89 -8.90 47.20
N SER A 187 -51.13 -8.97 46.69
CA SER A 187 -51.54 -9.92 45.64
C SER A 187 -51.29 -9.41 44.20
N LYS A 188 -50.77 -8.18 44.03
CA LYS A 188 -50.61 -7.53 42.72
C LYS A 188 -49.15 -7.47 42.27
N LEU A 189 -48.95 -7.54 40.95
CA LEU A 189 -47.66 -7.33 40.29
C LEU A 189 -47.63 -5.95 39.63
N TYR A 190 -46.52 -5.24 39.76
CA TYR A 190 -46.31 -3.89 39.20
C TYR A 190 -45.10 -3.87 38.27
N LEU A 191 -45.26 -3.28 37.10
CA LEU A 191 -44.20 -3.10 36.08
C LEU A 191 -43.38 -1.84 36.32
N ASP A 192 -43.97 -0.83 36.99
CA ASP A 192 -43.45 0.52 37.19
C ASP A 192 -42.95 1.18 35.88
N PRO A 193 -43.83 1.36 34.87
CA PRO A 193 -43.42 1.66 33.50
C PRO A 193 -42.65 2.97 33.29
N THR A 194 -42.99 3.99 34.08
CA THR A 194 -42.45 5.35 34.00
C THR A 194 -41.23 5.56 34.88
N ALA A 195 -40.86 4.57 35.70
CA ALA A 195 -39.65 4.65 36.51
C ALA A 195 -38.42 4.75 35.60
N ALA A 196 -37.42 5.51 36.04
CA ALA A 196 -36.10 5.49 35.42
C ALA A 196 -35.54 4.06 35.53
N ALA A 197 -35.07 3.50 34.40
CA ALA A 197 -34.50 2.16 34.43
C ALA A 197 -33.16 2.21 35.17
N SER A 198 -32.93 1.26 36.07
CA SER A 198 -31.67 1.22 36.82
C SER A 198 -30.52 0.78 35.90
N ARG A 199 -29.27 1.07 36.31
CA ARG A 199 -28.09 0.58 35.57
C ARG A 199 -28.08 -0.95 35.47
N SER A 200 -28.51 -1.66 36.51
CA SER A 200 -28.57 -3.12 36.49
C SER A 200 -29.60 -3.64 35.49
N GLU A 201 -30.76 -2.98 35.36
CA GLU A 201 -31.77 -3.32 34.33
C GLU A 201 -31.24 -3.06 32.91
N VAL A 202 -30.60 -1.91 32.69
CA VAL A 202 -30.00 -1.56 31.39
C VAL A 202 -28.91 -2.55 31.01
N LEU A 203 -27.98 -2.87 31.92
CA LEU A 203 -26.91 -3.83 31.68
C LEU A 203 -27.43 -5.24 31.46
N LYS A 204 -28.48 -5.65 32.19
CA LYS A 204 -29.13 -6.94 31.96
C LYS A 204 -29.74 -7.01 30.56
N ALA A 205 -30.45 -5.97 30.13
CA ALA A 205 -31.00 -5.88 28.77
C ALA A 205 -29.89 -5.87 27.71
N PHE A 206 -28.82 -5.11 27.93
CA PHE A 206 -27.67 -5.07 27.03
C PHE A 206 -26.98 -6.43 26.88
N ASN A 207 -26.81 -7.17 27.99
CA ASN A 207 -26.22 -8.50 27.97
C ASN A 207 -27.06 -9.51 27.20
N VAL A 208 -28.40 -9.37 27.20
CA VAL A 208 -29.28 -10.21 26.35
C VAL A 208 -29.02 -9.92 24.86
N ILE A 209 -28.79 -8.67 24.50
CA ILE A 209 -28.46 -8.29 23.12
C ILE A 209 -27.09 -8.86 22.73
N ARG A 210 -26.07 -8.73 23.60
CA ARG A 210 -24.75 -9.34 23.38
C ARG A 210 -24.80 -10.87 23.29
N ALA A 211 -25.70 -11.52 24.03
CA ALA A 211 -25.90 -12.96 23.92
C ALA A 211 -26.51 -13.36 22.58
N LYS A 212 -27.37 -12.52 21.99
CA LYS A 212 -27.93 -12.74 20.65
C LYS A 212 -26.93 -12.43 19.54
N TYR A 213 -26.09 -11.43 19.73
CA TYR A 213 -25.08 -10.98 18.78
C TYR A 213 -23.68 -11.04 19.43
N PRO A 214 -23.16 -12.25 19.70
CA PRO A 214 -21.86 -12.38 20.33
C PRO A 214 -20.77 -11.88 19.38
N VAL A 215 -19.77 -11.20 19.95
CA VAL A 215 -18.55 -10.86 19.22
C VAL A 215 -17.77 -12.15 18.99
N VAL A 216 -17.69 -12.58 17.73
CA VAL A 216 -16.93 -13.77 17.32
C VAL A 216 -15.56 -13.30 16.84
N LEU A 217 -14.50 -13.92 17.37
CA LEU A 217 -13.15 -13.67 16.88
C LEU A 217 -13.05 -14.15 15.42
N PRO A 218 -12.65 -13.29 14.46
CA PRO A 218 -12.57 -13.68 13.06
C PRO A 218 -11.49 -14.76 12.83
N ALA A 219 -11.74 -15.63 11.85
CA ALA A 219 -10.72 -16.55 11.35
C ALA A 219 -9.55 -15.79 10.72
N GLU A 220 -8.35 -16.38 10.73
CA GLU A 220 -7.14 -15.78 10.13
C GLU A 220 -7.24 -15.64 8.60
N THR A 221 -8.16 -16.34 7.96
CA THR A 221 -8.42 -16.25 6.51
C THR A 221 -9.54 -15.27 6.15
N ALA A 222 -10.16 -14.63 7.15
CA ALA A 222 -11.26 -13.70 6.92
C ALA A 222 -10.76 -12.28 6.61
N TYR A 223 -11.48 -11.60 5.72
CA TYR A 223 -11.21 -10.24 5.29
C TYR A 223 -12.09 -9.22 6.05
N ALA A 224 -11.54 -8.04 6.31
CA ALA A 224 -12.17 -6.94 7.03
C ALA A 224 -12.81 -5.90 6.10
N GLY A 225 -12.27 -5.74 4.89
CA GLY A 225 -12.53 -4.67 3.94
C GLY A 225 -11.79 -3.37 4.27
N SER A 226 -11.33 -2.65 3.23
CA SER A 226 -10.50 -1.44 3.39
C SER A 226 -11.09 -0.37 4.32
N LYS A 227 -12.41 -0.19 4.32
CA LYS A 227 -13.08 0.78 5.21
C LYS A 227 -12.84 0.48 6.69
N THR A 228 -12.77 -0.81 7.06
CA THR A 228 -12.46 -1.23 8.43
C THR A 228 -11.00 -0.88 8.76
N CYS A 229 -10.06 -1.12 7.85
CA CYS A 229 -8.65 -0.75 8.02
C CYS A 229 -8.49 0.76 8.24
N GLN A 230 -9.17 1.56 7.41
CA GLN A 230 -9.15 3.02 7.47
C GLN A 230 -9.74 3.58 8.77
N SER A 231 -10.66 2.86 9.43
CA SER A 231 -11.25 3.32 10.69
C SER A 231 -10.21 3.46 11.82
N CYS A 232 -9.12 2.68 11.79
CA CYS A 232 -8.03 2.80 12.76
C CYS A 232 -6.81 3.55 12.20
N HIS A 233 -6.46 3.31 10.93
CA HIS A 233 -5.21 3.81 10.33
C HIS A 233 -5.38 5.11 9.55
N GLY A 234 -6.61 5.54 9.26
CA GLY A 234 -6.88 6.68 8.40
C GLY A 234 -6.76 6.29 6.92
N PHE A 235 -5.58 6.50 6.30
CA PHE A 235 -5.29 6.17 4.90
C PHE A 235 -6.39 6.58 3.89
N SER A 236 -7.07 7.70 4.12
CA SER A 236 -8.17 8.16 3.25
C SER A 236 -7.74 8.43 1.81
N SER A 237 -6.49 8.85 1.61
CA SER A 237 -5.90 9.04 0.27
C SER A 237 -5.72 7.76 -0.53
N PHE A 238 -5.77 6.58 0.10
CA PHE A 238 -5.75 5.32 -0.63
C PHE A 238 -7.06 5.11 -1.40
N SER A 239 -8.19 5.58 -0.86
CA SER A 239 -9.49 5.49 -1.52
C SER A 239 -9.61 6.33 -2.80
N SER A 240 -8.67 7.25 -3.05
CA SER A 240 -8.60 8.00 -4.31
C SER A 240 -7.65 7.37 -5.34
N SER A 241 -6.94 6.29 -4.99
CA SER A 241 -6.08 5.56 -5.94
C SER A 241 -6.91 4.76 -6.94
N TRP A 242 -6.34 4.47 -8.10
CA TRP A 242 -6.99 3.62 -9.11
C TRP A 242 -7.18 2.18 -8.63
N HIS A 243 -6.32 1.67 -7.73
CA HIS A 243 -6.44 0.35 -7.12
C HIS A 243 -7.83 0.10 -6.52
N THR A 244 -8.24 0.93 -5.56
CA THR A 244 -9.57 0.79 -4.90
C THR A 244 -10.74 1.19 -5.80
N ASN A 245 -10.47 1.81 -6.95
CA ASN A 245 -11.47 2.33 -7.86
C ASN A 245 -11.59 1.52 -9.15
N MET A 246 -10.85 0.43 -9.32
CA MET A 246 -10.83 -0.37 -10.55
C MET A 246 -12.20 -0.95 -10.91
N VAL A 247 -12.99 -1.38 -9.93
CA VAL A 247 -14.32 -1.97 -10.16
C VAL A 247 -15.37 -1.16 -9.41
N LYS A 248 -16.40 -0.72 -10.14
CA LYS A 248 -17.51 0.10 -9.64
C LYS A 248 -18.86 -0.45 -10.08
N LYS A 249 -19.92 0.06 -9.47
CA LYS A 249 -21.30 -0.16 -9.90
C LYS A 249 -21.80 1.06 -10.69
N PRO A 250 -22.81 0.90 -11.56
CA PRO A 250 -23.39 2.03 -12.30
C PRO A 250 -23.82 3.20 -11.41
N ALA A 251 -24.37 2.91 -10.23
CA ALA A 251 -24.82 3.93 -9.27
C ALA A 251 -23.68 4.83 -8.76
N ASP A 252 -22.43 4.36 -8.77
CA ASP A 252 -21.28 5.12 -8.29
C ASP A 252 -20.94 6.33 -9.20
N PHE A 253 -21.45 6.34 -10.44
CA PHE A 253 -21.22 7.40 -11.42
C PHE A 253 -22.37 8.41 -11.52
N GLY A 254 -23.50 8.18 -10.84
CA GLY A 254 -24.69 9.03 -10.94
C GLY A 254 -25.09 9.28 -12.41
N ASN A 255 -25.10 10.55 -12.81
CA ASN A 255 -25.49 11.00 -14.15
C ASN A 255 -24.29 11.27 -15.09
N MET A 256 -23.05 10.93 -14.69
CA MET A 256 -21.86 11.21 -15.50
C MET A 256 -21.80 10.40 -16.80
N ILE A 257 -22.47 9.25 -16.85
CA ILE A 257 -22.51 8.39 -18.03
C ILE A 257 -23.78 8.74 -18.83
N PRO A 258 -23.67 9.17 -20.10
CA PRO A 258 -24.82 9.53 -20.94
C PRO A 258 -25.51 8.25 -21.45
N TRP A 259 -26.30 7.62 -20.58
CA TRP A 259 -27.01 6.36 -20.88
C TRP A 259 -28.05 6.49 -22.00
N ASP A 260 -28.59 7.69 -22.21
CA ASP A 260 -29.61 7.92 -23.24
C ASP A 260 -29.03 7.91 -24.66
N SER A 261 -27.74 8.25 -24.82
CA SER A 261 -27.04 8.15 -26.10
C SER A 261 -26.56 6.73 -26.41
N ASN A 262 -26.73 5.78 -25.48
CA ASN A 262 -26.41 4.37 -25.68
C ASN A 262 -27.65 3.60 -26.16
N SER A 263 -27.58 3.12 -27.40
CA SER A 263 -28.63 2.34 -28.06
C SER A 263 -28.53 0.83 -27.83
N LYS A 264 -27.43 0.32 -27.26
CA LYS A 264 -27.17 -1.13 -27.14
C LYS A 264 -27.54 -1.71 -25.77
N PHE A 265 -27.42 -0.96 -24.69
CA PHE A 265 -27.78 -1.41 -23.33
C PHE A 265 -28.05 -0.24 -22.37
N LYS A 266 -28.68 -0.53 -21.24
CA LYS A 266 -28.98 0.45 -20.17
C LYS A 266 -28.20 0.14 -18.90
N ALA A 267 -28.17 1.11 -17.97
CA ALA A 267 -27.52 0.95 -16.67
C ALA A 267 -28.02 -0.29 -15.90
N SER A 268 -29.29 -0.68 -16.07
CA SER A 268 -29.91 -1.86 -15.46
C SER A 268 -29.36 -3.19 -15.97
N ASP A 269 -28.69 -3.21 -17.13
CA ASP A 269 -28.09 -4.40 -17.73
C ASP A 269 -26.63 -4.59 -17.26
N VAL A 270 -26.05 -3.53 -16.71
CA VAL A 270 -24.67 -3.49 -16.22
C VAL A 270 -24.62 -3.96 -14.78
N LYS A 271 -23.76 -4.95 -14.54
CA LYS A 271 -23.43 -5.43 -13.20
C LYS A 271 -22.26 -4.66 -12.59
N TYR A 272 -21.16 -4.55 -13.33
CA TYR A 272 -19.95 -3.85 -12.91
C TYR A 272 -19.39 -2.97 -14.03
N ILE A 273 -18.64 -1.95 -13.64
CA ILE A 273 -17.91 -1.04 -14.53
C ILE A 273 -16.43 -1.12 -14.15
N LEU A 274 -15.58 -1.45 -15.11
CA LEU A 274 -14.13 -1.30 -14.97
C LEU A 274 -13.74 0.12 -15.27
N ASN A 275 -13.06 0.74 -14.32
CA ASN A 275 -12.84 2.18 -14.29
C ASN A 275 -11.34 2.46 -14.41
N ALA A 276 -10.87 2.55 -15.66
CA ALA A 276 -9.51 2.94 -16.00
C ALA A 276 -9.41 4.47 -16.20
N PRO A 277 -8.22 5.10 -16.15
CA PRO A 277 -8.08 6.55 -16.26
C PRO A 277 -8.81 7.21 -17.44
N GLY A 278 -8.69 6.67 -18.65
CA GLY A 278 -9.32 7.24 -19.87
C GLY A 278 -10.55 6.49 -20.40
N GLU A 279 -10.87 5.31 -19.87
CA GLU A 279 -11.91 4.43 -20.42
C GLU A 279 -12.74 3.76 -19.32
N LEU A 280 -14.04 3.63 -19.55
CA LEU A 280 -14.91 2.71 -18.82
C LEU A 280 -15.25 1.49 -19.68
N ARG A 281 -15.13 0.29 -19.10
CA ARG A 281 -15.63 -0.96 -19.70
C ARG A 281 -16.76 -1.51 -18.88
N PHE A 282 -17.76 -2.10 -19.52
CA PHE A 282 -18.99 -2.50 -18.86
C PHE A 282 -19.14 -4.02 -18.84
N VAL A 283 -19.53 -4.57 -17.69
CA VAL A 283 -19.71 -6.00 -17.46
C VAL A 283 -21.20 -6.27 -17.24
N GLY A 284 -21.78 -7.16 -18.03
CA GLY A 284 -23.20 -7.55 -17.96
C GLY A 284 -23.53 -8.44 -16.76
N LYS A 285 -24.82 -8.73 -16.56
CA LYS A 285 -25.31 -9.61 -15.47
C LYS A 285 -24.79 -11.05 -15.54
N ASP A 286 -24.41 -11.51 -16.73
CA ASP A 286 -23.78 -12.79 -17.04
C ASP A 286 -22.24 -12.76 -16.94
N TYR A 287 -21.67 -11.63 -16.51
CA TYR A 287 -20.24 -11.34 -16.40
C TYR A 287 -19.50 -11.22 -17.74
N MET A 288 -20.19 -11.21 -18.88
CA MET A 288 -19.57 -10.92 -20.17
C MET A 288 -19.35 -9.41 -20.31
N PHE A 289 -18.29 -8.99 -21.01
CA PHE A 289 -18.19 -7.57 -21.35
C PHE A 289 -19.27 -7.18 -22.35
N LEU A 290 -19.78 -5.96 -22.21
CA LEU A 290 -20.79 -5.39 -23.10
C LEU A 290 -20.15 -4.78 -24.36
N PRO A 291 -20.93 -4.60 -25.44
CA PRO A 291 -20.40 -4.27 -26.77
C PRO A 291 -19.89 -2.84 -26.94
N LEU A 292 -19.97 -1.98 -25.92
CA LEU A 292 -19.44 -0.62 -25.95
C LEU A 292 -18.55 -0.36 -24.74
N ASN A 293 -17.54 0.47 -24.94
CA ASN A 293 -16.79 1.16 -23.91
C ASN A 293 -17.21 2.64 -23.89
N PHE A 294 -16.77 3.38 -22.88
CA PHE A 294 -16.97 4.82 -22.81
C PHE A 294 -15.61 5.51 -22.66
N ASN A 295 -15.25 6.33 -23.66
CA ASN A 295 -14.07 7.16 -23.61
C ASN A 295 -14.38 8.42 -22.80
N LYS A 296 -13.65 8.61 -21.70
CA LYS A 296 -13.89 9.72 -20.76
C LYS A 296 -13.44 11.07 -21.28
N GLU A 297 -12.36 11.09 -22.07
CA GLU A 297 -11.77 12.30 -22.62
C GLU A 297 -12.65 12.89 -23.72
N LEU A 298 -13.12 12.03 -24.63
CA LEU A 298 -14.00 12.41 -25.73
C LEU A 298 -15.48 12.47 -25.35
N ASN A 299 -15.82 12.02 -24.13
CA ASN A 299 -17.19 11.93 -23.64
C ASN A 299 -18.12 11.18 -24.60
N TYR A 300 -17.65 10.04 -25.15
CA TYR A 300 -18.31 9.33 -26.24
C TYR A 300 -18.20 7.81 -26.12
N TRP A 301 -19.21 7.10 -26.64
CA TRP A 301 -19.28 5.64 -26.65
C TRP A 301 -18.47 5.05 -27.80
N THR A 302 -17.55 4.15 -27.51
CA THR A 302 -16.72 3.46 -28.51
C THR A 302 -17.08 1.99 -28.60
N ASP A 303 -16.93 1.39 -29.79
CA ASP A 303 -17.19 -0.04 -29.96
C ASP A 303 -16.16 -0.89 -29.21
N ASN A 304 -16.65 -1.93 -28.54
CA ASN A 304 -15.83 -2.94 -27.88
C ASN A 304 -15.90 -4.26 -28.65
N ALA A 305 -15.20 -4.33 -29.79
CA ALA A 305 -15.31 -5.44 -30.74
C ALA A 305 -14.99 -6.83 -30.16
N THR A 306 -14.13 -6.92 -29.14
CA THR A 306 -13.72 -8.17 -28.49
C THR A 306 -14.39 -8.41 -27.13
N GLY A 307 -15.17 -7.45 -26.65
CA GLY A 307 -15.85 -7.51 -25.35
C GLY A 307 -16.84 -8.67 -25.20
N PRO A 308 -17.83 -8.82 -26.10
CA PRO A 308 -18.93 -9.77 -25.92
C PRO A 308 -18.55 -11.24 -25.78
N THR A 309 -17.29 -11.61 -26.06
CA THR A 309 -16.79 -12.99 -26.00
C THR A 309 -15.95 -13.29 -24.75
N THR A 310 -15.65 -12.28 -23.92
CA THR A 310 -14.81 -12.45 -22.73
C THR A 310 -15.61 -12.33 -21.44
N ASN A 311 -15.52 -13.36 -20.58
CA ASN A 311 -16.10 -13.34 -19.24
C ASN A 311 -15.14 -12.69 -18.24
N TRP A 312 -15.53 -11.53 -17.71
CA TRP A 312 -14.73 -10.77 -16.75
C TRP A 312 -14.43 -11.54 -15.46
N LEU A 313 -15.42 -12.27 -14.92
CA LEU A 313 -15.27 -12.95 -13.64
C LEU A 313 -14.21 -14.06 -13.70
N THR A 314 -14.15 -14.78 -14.83
CA THR A 314 -13.22 -15.91 -14.99
C THR A 314 -11.84 -15.52 -15.51
N ARG A 315 -11.72 -14.38 -16.18
CA ARG A 315 -10.45 -13.94 -16.81
C ARG A 315 -9.77 -12.78 -16.09
N CYS A 316 -10.53 -11.88 -15.48
CA CYS A 316 -10.03 -10.57 -15.04
C CYS A 316 -10.22 -10.32 -13.54
N ALA A 317 -11.33 -10.75 -12.95
CA ALA A 317 -11.69 -10.41 -11.56
C ALA A 317 -10.64 -10.81 -10.51
N LYS A 318 -9.83 -11.84 -10.79
CA LYS A 318 -8.75 -12.32 -9.91
C LYS A 318 -7.65 -11.28 -9.62
N CYS A 319 -7.50 -10.27 -10.48
CA CYS A 319 -6.58 -9.15 -10.25
C CYS A 319 -7.33 -7.85 -9.92
N HIS A 320 -8.66 -7.82 -10.01
CA HIS A 320 -9.48 -6.60 -9.92
C HIS A 320 -10.45 -6.60 -8.72
N THR A 321 -10.40 -7.62 -7.87
CA THR A 321 -11.28 -7.75 -6.70
C THR A 321 -10.49 -8.32 -5.52
N THR A 322 -10.93 -8.00 -4.31
CA THR A 322 -10.27 -8.40 -3.07
C THR A 322 -11.17 -9.28 -2.22
N GLY A 323 -10.55 -10.11 -1.40
CA GLY A 323 -11.24 -10.77 -0.30
C GLY A 323 -11.94 -12.07 -0.66
N TYR A 324 -11.43 -12.78 -1.66
CA TYR A 324 -11.82 -14.15 -1.98
C TYR A 324 -10.82 -15.17 -1.39
N PRO A 325 -11.20 -16.45 -1.21
CA PRO A 325 -10.33 -17.46 -0.62
C PRO A 325 -9.15 -17.86 -1.53
N GLY A 326 -8.00 -18.13 -0.92
CA GLY A 326 -6.82 -18.69 -1.60
C GLY A 326 -5.84 -17.61 -2.10
N LYS A 327 -5.14 -17.92 -3.21
CA LYS A 327 -4.14 -17.03 -3.80
C LYS A 327 -4.80 -15.82 -4.47
N VAL A 328 -4.22 -14.63 -4.31
CA VAL A 328 -4.63 -13.39 -4.99
C VAL A 328 -3.81 -13.21 -6.28
N GLY A 329 -4.38 -12.59 -7.33
CA GLY A 329 -3.66 -12.27 -8.56
C GLY A 329 -3.85 -13.30 -9.68
N VAL A 330 -2.85 -13.48 -10.55
CA VAL A 330 -2.90 -14.32 -11.77
C VAL A 330 -3.28 -15.77 -11.50
N GLU A 331 -2.98 -16.31 -10.32
CA GLU A 331 -3.37 -17.67 -9.90
C GLU A 331 -4.73 -17.73 -9.17
N GLY A 332 -5.39 -16.58 -8.99
CA GLY A 332 -6.58 -16.47 -8.17
C GLY A 332 -7.87 -17.00 -8.80
N LYS A 333 -8.81 -17.39 -7.94
CA LYS A 333 -10.14 -17.89 -8.33
C LYS A 333 -11.26 -17.20 -7.53
N PRO A 334 -11.74 -16.03 -7.98
CA PRO A 334 -12.71 -15.21 -7.25
C PRO A 334 -14.17 -15.70 -7.37
N TYR A 335 -14.39 -16.95 -7.80
CA TYR A 335 -15.71 -17.50 -8.08
C TYR A 335 -15.81 -19.02 -7.90
N THR A 336 -17.03 -19.50 -7.68
CA THR A 336 -17.42 -20.89 -7.94
C THR A 336 -18.54 -20.96 -8.98
N VAL A 337 -18.68 -22.11 -9.64
CA VAL A 337 -19.76 -22.37 -10.59
C VAL A 337 -20.77 -23.31 -9.93
N VAL A 338 -22.06 -22.96 -9.99
CA VAL A 338 -23.19 -23.78 -9.52
C VAL A 338 -24.14 -24.00 -10.69
N GLY A 339 -24.08 -25.19 -11.30
CA GLY A 339 -24.75 -25.46 -12.56
C GLY A 339 -24.24 -24.53 -13.66
N ASN A 340 -25.12 -23.70 -14.22
CA ASN A 340 -24.78 -22.72 -15.25
C ASN A 340 -24.69 -21.28 -14.70
N THR A 341 -24.61 -21.11 -13.38
CA THR A 341 -24.54 -19.81 -12.71
C THR A 341 -23.25 -19.63 -11.93
N TYR A 342 -22.79 -18.38 -11.80
CA TYR A 342 -21.61 -18.05 -11.01
C TYR A 342 -21.99 -17.52 -9.63
N LYS A 343 -21.23 -17.95 -8.63
CA LYS A 343 -21.21 -17.35 -7.29
C LYS A 343 -19.90 -16.59 -7.11
N GLU A 344 -20.00 -15.29 -6.87
CA GLU A 344 -18.86 -14.43 -6.49
C GLU A 344 -18.36 -14.84 -5.10
N LEU A 345 -17.04 -14.90 -4.95
CA LEU A 345 -16.38 -15.20 -3.67
C LEU A 345 -15.64 -14.00 -3.08
N PHE A 346 -15.40 -12.96 -3.87
CA PHE A 346 -14.77 -11.73 -3.38
C PHE A 346 -15.72 -10.95 -2.48
N THR A 347 -15.16 -10.15 -1.58
CA THR A 347 -15.93 -9.38 -0.58
C THR A 347 -15.72 -7.87 -0.71
N GLU A 348 -14.75 -7.44 -1.52
CA GLU A 348 -14.48 -6.04 -1.84
C GLU A 348 -14.24 -5.87 -3.35
N LEU A 349 -14.77 -4.77 -3.92
CA LEU A 349 -14.58 -4.40 -5.31
C LEU A 349 -13.32 -3.53 -5.46
N GLY A 350 -12.53 -3.79 -6.50
CA GLY A 350 -11.22 -3.16 -6.66
C GLY A 350 -10.15 -3.87 -5.84
N ILE A 351 -8.96 -3.28 -5.82
CA ILE A 351 -7.78 -3.75 -5.11
C ILE A 351 -7.72 -3.00 -3.78
N GLY A 352 -8.20 -3.66 -2.72
CA GLY A 352 -8.25 -3.16 -1.36
C GLY A 352 -6.93 -3.36 -0.60
N CYS A 353 -6.90 -2.92 0.66
CA CYS A 353 -5.71 -3.02 1.52
C CYS A 353 -5.21 -4.48 1.63
N GLU A 354 -6.17 -5.40 1.74
CA GLU A 354 -5.94 -6.81 2.05
C GLU A 354 -5.50 -7.64 0.84
N ASP A 355 -5.52 -7.09 -0.38
CA ASP A 355 -4.85 -7.74 -1.52
C ASP A 355 -3.34 -7.74 -1.35
N CYS A 356 -2.76 -6.70 -0.73
CA CYS A 356 -1.33 -6.64 -0.41
C CYS A 356 -1.05 -7.19 0.98
N HIS A 357 -1.78 -6.70 1.99
CA HIS A 357 -1.55 -7.03 3.41
C HIS A 357 -2.08 -8.40 3.85
N GLY A 358 -2.80 -9.12 2.96
CA GLY A 358 -3.47 -10.37 3.29
C GLY A 358 -4.73 -10.19 4.14
N PRO A 359 -5.41 -11.29 4.52
CA PRO A 359 -6.65 -11.24 5.28
C PRO A 359 -6.43 -10.62 6.67
N GLY A 360 -7.13 -9.53 6.94
CA GLY A 360 -6.90 -8.67 8.09
C GLY A 360 -8.04 -8.62 9.11
N ALA A 361 -9.10 -9.44 8.99
CA ALA A 361 -10.23 -9.38 9.93
C ALA A 361 -9.81 -9.62 11.38
N ARG A 362 -8.92 -10.60 11.62
CA ARG A 362 -8.42 -10.89 12.96
C ARG A 362 -7.52 -9.77 13.48
N HIS A 363 -6.67 -9.19 12.63
CA HIS A 363 -5.90 -8.00 12.96
C HIS A 363 -6.81 -6.83 13.32
N ALA A 364 -7.78 -6.50 12.47
CA ALA A 364 -8.73 -5.40 12.69
C ALA A 364 -9.52 -5.54 14.01
N ALA A 365 -9.82 -6.77 14.42
CA ALA A 365 -10.52 -7.07 15.67
C ALA A 365 -9.63 -7.03 16.93
N THR A 366 -8.31 -6.97 16.78
CA THR A 366 -7.36 -7.13 17.90
C THR A 366 -6.23 -6.11 17.94
N GLY A 367 -5.99 -5.38 16.85
CA GLY A 367 -4.80 -4.53 16.67
C GLY A 367 -3.47 -5.32 16.75
N ASN A 368 -3.50 -6.65 16.69
CA ASN A 368 -2.29 -7.46 16.81
C ASN A 368 -1.56 -7.51 15.44
N PRO A 369 -0.31 -7.03 15.35
CA PRO A 369 0.45 -6.99 14.09
C PRO A 369 0.79 -8.38 13.55
N ASP A 370 0.82 -9.44 14.38
CA ASP A 370 1.14 -10.81 13.92
C ASP A 370 0.03 -11.40 13.01
N TYR A 371 -1.14 -10.76 12.97
CA TYR A 371 -2.27 -11.18 12.13
C TYR A 371 -2.44 -10.35 10.85
N ILE A 372 -1.42 -9.58 10.46
CA ILE A 372 -1.40 -8.85 9.20
C ILE A 372 0.01 -8.85 8.64
N LYS A 373 0.17 -8.86 7.32
CA LYS A 373 1.50 -8.73 6.73
C LYS A 373 2.03 -7.30 6.91
N GLY A 374 3.23 -7.18 7.45
CA GLY A 374 4.05 -5.98 7.49
C GLY A 374 5.32 -6.13 6.64
N ILE A 375 6.26 -5.19 6.79
CA ILE A 375 7.57 -5.23 6.09
C ILE A 375 8.32 -6.53 6.42
N ASN A 376 8.26 -6.98 7.67
CA ASN A 376 8.91 -8.21 8.13
C ASN A 376 8.33 -9.49 7.51
N ASP A 377 7.15 -9.41 6.89
CA ASP A 377 6.44 -10.53 6.27
C ASP A 377 6.59 -10.54 4.73
N GLY A 378 7.57 -9.80 4.21
CA GLY A 378 7.88 -9.76 2.80
C GLY A 378 7.05 -8.76 1.98
N LEU A 379 6.47 -7.72 2.61
CA LEU A 379 5.72 -6.72 1.86
C LEU A 379 6.54 -5.88 0.87
N LEU A 380 7.87 -5.87 1.03
CA LEU A 380 8.77 -5.21 0.09
C LEU A 380 9.13 -6.11 -1.10
N ASP A 381 8.77 -7.40 -1.06
CA ASP A 381 8.99 -8.31 -2.17
C ASP A 381 8.20 -7.85 -3.40
N PRO A 382 8.84 -7.71 -4.58
CA PRO A 382 8.14 -7.40 -5.82
C PRO A 382 6.96 -8.33 -6.13
N GLU A 383 6.99 -9.60 -5.65
CA GLU A 383 5.91 -10.58 -5.85
C GLU A 383 4.55 -10.06 -5.36
N VAL A 384 4.54 -9.19 -4.34
CA VAL A 384 3.33 -8.55 -3.80
C VAL A 384 2.56 -7.79 -4.88
N CYS A 385 3.28 -7.15 -5.81
CA CYS A 385 2.75 -6.40 -6.94
C CYS A 385 2.65 -7.28 -8.21
N GLU A 386 3.67 -8.09 -8.48
CA GLU A 386 3.83 -8.87 -9.72
C GLU A 386 2.75 -9.95 -9.91
N LYS A 387 2.12 -10.42 -8.83
CA LYS A 387 0.95 -11.30 -8.93
C LYS A 387 -0.20 -10.69 -9.74
N CYS A 388 -0.22 -9.36 -9.92
CA CYS A 388 -1.15 -8.66 -10.82
C CYS A 388 -0.42 -7.91 -11.94
N HIS A 389 0.81 -7.47 -11.69
CA HIS A 389 1.67 -6.72 -12.61
C HIS A 389 2.77 -7.61 -13.19
N GLU A 390 2.38 -8.65 -13.93
CA GLU A 390 3.27 -9.78 -14.24
C GLU A 390 4.39 -9.52 -15.26
N GLY A 391 4.48 -8.31 -15.82
CA GLY A 391 5.53 -7.91 -16.76
C GLY A 391 5.17 -8.09 -18.24
N ASN A 392 4.23 -8.99 -18.56
CA ASN A 392 3.76 -9.19 -19.94
C ASN A 392 2.78 -8.09 -20.39
N LYS A 393 1.50 -8.24 -20.02
CA LYS A 393 0.43 -7.33 -20.42
C LYS A 393 0.18 -6.26 -19.36
N HIS A 394 0.55 -6.53 -18.12
CA HIS A 394 0.51 -5.60 -17.01
C HIS A 394 1.93 -5.27 -16.57
N TYR A 395 2.33 -4.00 -16.73
CA TYR A 395 3.72 -3.56 -16.58
C TYR A 395 4.14 -3.50 -15.11
N GLY A 396 5.43 -3.69 -14.87
CA GLY A 396 6.09 -3.59 -13.57
C GLY A 396 7.11 -4.71 -13.38
N GLY A 397 6.66 -5.97 -13.43
CA GLY A 397 7.49 -7.14 -13.11
C GLY A 397 8.75 -7.31 -13.96
N GLU A 398 8.76 -6.80 -15.20
CA GLU A 398 9.90 -6.93 -16.10
C GLU A 398 11.19 -6.25 -15.62
N PHE A 399 11.12 -5.44 -14.56
CA PHE A 399 12.25 -4.69 -13.99
C PHE A 399 13.30 -5.55 -13.27
N ASN A 400 12.97 -6.80 -12.93
CA ASN A 400 13.87 -7.74 -12.25
C ASN A 400 14.07 -9.05 -13.01
N ASP A 401 13.53 -9.14 -14.23
CA ASP A 401 13.45 -10.36 -15.02
C ASP A 401 14.76 -10.75 -15.71
N GLU A 402 14.80 -12.01 -16.17
CA GLU A 402 15.90 -12.56 -16.97
C GLU A 402 15.62 -12.38 -18.47
N LEU A 403 16.52 -11.71 -19.17
CA LEU A 403 16.29 -11.17 -20.51
C LEU A 403 17.36 -11.66 -21.50
N ILE A 404 16.95 -12.00 -22.72
CA ILE A 404 17.81 -12.11 -23.89
C ILE A 404 17.57 -10.89 -24.78
N ILE A 405 18.62 -10.09 -25.00
CA ILE A 405 18.56 -8.83 -25.76
C ILE A 405 19.10 -9.06 -27.16
N ASN A 406 18.36 -8.64 -28.20
CA ASN A 406 18.75 -8.72 -29.62
C ASN A 406 19.28 -10.10 -30.06
N SER A 407 18.69 -11.17 -29.51
CA SER A 407 19.11 -12.56 -29.76
C SER A 407 20.56 -12.88 -29.34
N ALA A 408 21.07 -12.21 -28.30
CA ALA A 408 22.36 -12.53 -27.70
C ALA A 408 22.42 -14.00 -27.23
N SER A 409 23.63 -14.58 -27.21
CA SER A 409 23.87 -15.97 -26.82
C SER A 409 23.71 -16.25 -25.33
N SER A 410 23.62 -15.22 -24.50
CA SER A 410 23.51 -15.29 -23.05
C SER A 410 22.43 -14.35 -22.54
N SER A 411 21.74 -14.75 -21.48
CA SER A 411 20.78 -13.91 -20.78
C SER A 411 21.47 -12.96 -19.80
N VAL A 412 20.75 -11.90 -19.44
CA VAL A 412 21.12 -10.93 -18.39
C VAL A 412 19.92 -10.70 -17.49
N TYR A 413 20.15 -10.44 -16.21
CA TYR A 413 19.08 -9.96 -15.34
C TYR A 413 18.96 -8.44 -15.44
N ALA A 414 17.73 -7.93 -15.41
CA ALA A 414 17.49 -6.50 -15.27
C ALA A 414 18.14 -5.96 -13.97
N ALA A 415 18.90 -4.86 -14.11
CA ALA A 415 19.89 -4.46 -13.10
C ALA A 415 19.27 -3.95 -11.79
N HIS A 416 18.11 -3.26 -11.85
CA HIS A 416 17.44 -2.76 -10.65
C HIS A 416 17.06 -3.90 -9.69
N GLY A 417 16.55 -5.02 -10.21
CA GLY A 417 16.23 -6.20 -9.42
C GLY A 417 17.44 -6.89 -8.76
N LYS A 418 18.65 -6.64 -9.24
CA LYS A 418 19.90 -7.20 -8.68
C LYS A 418 20.75 -6.17 -7.92
N SER A 419 20.26 -4.94 -7.74
CA SER A 419 21.02 -3.82 -7.16
C SER A 419 21.70 -4.14 -5.82
N LEU A 420 21.03 -4.80 -4.87
CA LEU A 420 21.64 -5.19 -3.59
C LEU A 420 22.66 -6.33 -3.75
N ASN A 421 22.33 -7.32 -4.58
CA ASN A 421 23.20 -8.47 -4.83
C ASN A 421 24.53 -8.04 -5.46
N THR A 422 24.50 -7.01 -6.32
CA THR A 422 25.71 -6.39 -6.85
C THR A 422 26.62 -5.90 -5.73
N ILE A 423 26.10 -5.17 -4.75
CA ILE A 423 26.90 -4.67 -3.62
C ILE A 423 27.41 -5.80 -2.73
N LYS A 424 26.55 -6.79 -2.42
CA LYS A 424 26.95 -7.93 -1.57
C LYS A 424 28.06 -8.79 -2.17
N ASN A 425 28.10 -8.89 -3.50
CA ASN A 425 29.10 -9.66 -4.21
C ASN A 425 30.34 -8.84 -4.59
N TYR A 426 30.32 -7.52 -4.33
CA TYR A 426 31.43 -6.64 -4.66
C TYR A 426 32.47 -6.62 -3.52
N PRO A 427 33.79 -6.81 -3.80
CA PRO A 427 34.82 -6.86 -2.76
C PRO A 427 34.92 -5.61 -1.88
N TYR A 428 34.48 -4.46 -2.39
CA TYR A 428 34.47 -3.19 -1.67
C TYR A 428 33.05 -2.74 -1.29
N GLY A 429 32.07 -3.64 -1.33
CA GLY A 429 30.68 -3.35 -0.95
C GLY A 429 30.58 -2.94 0.51
N LYS A 430 29.87 -1.84 0.77
CA LYS A 430 29.65 -1.30 2.12
C LYS A 430 28.20 -0.86 2.31
N VAL A 431 27.85 -0.55 3.55
CA VAL A 431 26.51 -0.08 3.93
C VAL A 431 26.21 1.25 3.23
N GLU A 432 27.20 2.12 3.05
CA GLU A 432 26.98 3.43 2.45
C GLU A 432 26.48 3.34 1.00
N CYS A 433 26.78 2.23 0.30
CA CYS A 433 26.31 1.97 -1.05
C CYS A 433 24.80 1.71 -1.12
N LEU A 434 24.15 1.39 0.01
CA LEU A 434 22.77 0.91 0.03
C LEU A 434 21.72 2.01 -0.15
N GLU A 435 22.12 3.28 -0.05
CA GLU A 435 21.25 4.43 -0.32
C GLU A 435 20.57 4.36 -1.70
N CYS A 436 21.29 3.80 -2.68
CA CYS A 436 20.81 3.63 -4.05
C CYS A 436 20.59 2.15 -4.42
N HIS A 437 20.87 1.20 -3.52
CA HIS A 437 20.94 -0.23 -3.85
C HIS A 437 20.03 -1.12 -2.99
N SER A 438 19.34 -0.59 -1.99
CA SER A 438 18.44 -1.39 -1.15
C SER A 438 17.22 -0.62 -0.66
N GLU A 439 16.03 -1.21 -0.85
CA GLU A 439 14.76 -0.62 -0.39
C GLU A 439 14.64 -0.64 1.13
N ASP A 440 14.94 -1.77 1.77
CA ASP A 440 14.83 -1.90 3.22
C ASP A 440 15.88 -1.07 3.97
N TYR A 441 17.03 -0.78 3.36
CA TYR A 441 17.96 0.23 3.88
C TYR A 441 17.36 1.64 3.83
N ARG A 442 16.77 2.05 2.70
CA ARG A 442 16.22 3.40 2.52
C ARG A 442 15.10 3.68 3.51
N ILE A 443 14.19 2.72 3.71
CA ILE A 443 13.13 2.83 4.72
C ILE A 443 13.72 2.91 6.13
N ALA A 444 14.65 2.02 6.46
CA ALA A 444 15.27 1.99 7.78
C ALA A 444 16.02 3.29 8.12
N LEU A 445 16.71 3.87 7.14
CA LEU A 445 17.38 5.17 7.28
C LEU A 445 16.36 6.29 7.52
N GLU A 446 15.28 6.36 6.72
CA GLU A 446 14.21 7.36 6.90
C GLU A 446 13.57 7.26 8.30
N GLU A 447 13.25 6.04 8.75
CA GLU A 447 12.71 5.78 10.08
C GLU A 447 13.69 6.19 11.19
N PHE A 448 14.98 5.88 11.04
CA PHE A 448 16.01 6.26 11.99
C PHE A 448 16.13 7.78 12.12
N LEU A 449 16.18 8.51 11.00
CA LEU A 449 16.31 9.96 11.00
C LEU A 449 15.06 10.64 11.58
N ALA A 450 13.87 10.09 11.30
CA ALA A 450 12.61 10.57 11.87
C ALA A 450 12.54 10.36 13.39
N ALA A 451 13.02 9.20 13.88
CA ALA A 451 13.06 8.88 15.30
C ALA A 451 14.17 9.65 16.06
N ASN A 452 15.24 10.05 15.37
CA ASN A 452 16.41 10.68 15.97
C ASN A 452 16.74 12.03 15.28
N PRO A 453 15.94 13.09 15.48
CA PRO A 453 16.20 14.39 14.87
C PRO A 453 17.61 14.92 15.19
N GLY A 454 18.32 15.39 14.16
CA GLY A 454 19.69 15.89 14.27
C GLY A 454 20.79 14.83 14.09
N LYS A 455 20.42 13.56 13.91
CA LYS A 455 21.35 12.51 13.45
C LYS A 455 21.50 12.53 11.93
N THR A 456 22.58 11.92 11.46
CA THR A 456 22.96 11.84 10.05
C THR A 456 22.91 10.40 9.54
N LYS A 457 23.02 10.23 8.22
CA LYS A 457 23.19 8.91 7.59
C LYS A 457 24.40 8.14 8.16
N ALA A 458 25.52 8.82 8.39
CA ALA A 458 26.71 8.17 8.95
C ALA A 458 26.47 7.62 10.37
N ASP A 459 25.64 8.29 11.17
CA ASP A 459 25.23 7.79 12.49
C ASP A 459 24.39 6.50 12.35
N PHE A 460 23.52 6.42 11.35
CA PHE A 460 22.74 5.21 11.07
C PHE A 460 23.63 4.06 10.59
N ASP A 461 24.52 4.32 9.63
CA ASP A 461 25.41 3.30 9.05
C ASP A 461 26.26 2.60 10.11
N ALA A 462 26.64 3.33 11.17
CA ALA A 462 27.37 2.77 12.31
C ALA A 462 26.56 1.75 13.15
N THR A 463 25.24 1.68 12.98
CA THR A 463 24.34 0.80 13.76
C THR A 463 23.98 -0.50 13.05
N VAL A 464 24.26 -0.62 11.76
CA VAL A 464 23.79 -1.72 10.90
C VAL A 464 24.94 -2.39 10.13
N LYS A 465 24.68 -3.56 9.57
CA LYS A 465 25.61 -4.29 8.69
C LYS A 465 24.98 -4.53 7.33
N LEU A 466 25.81 -4.62 6.28
CA LEU A 466 25.37 -4.95 4.92
C LEU A 466 24.55 -6.25 4.85
N SER A 467 24.81 -7.21 5.75
CA SER A 467 24.09 -8.48 5.84
C SER A 467 22.65 -8.35 6.34
N ASP A 468 22.29 -7.23 6.97
CA ASP A 468 21.00 -7.06 7.62
C ASP A 468 19.89 -6.81 6.59
N PHE A 469 20.26 -6.21 5.45
CA PHE A 469 19.37 -5.84 4.36
C PHE A 469 19.20 -6.95 3.34
N LYS A 470 18.01 -7.05 2.75
CA LYS A 470 17.58 -8.20 1.92
C LYS A 470 16.94 -7.78 0.61
N TYR A 471 16.47 -6.54 0.49
CA TYR A 471 15.74 -6.09 -0.69
C TYR A 471 16.61 -5.19 -1.54
N SER A 472 16.74 -5.54 -2.83
CA SER A 472 17.15 -4.62 -3.90
C SER A 472 16.17 -3.44 -4.00
N ILE A 473 16.37 -2.55 -4.97
CA ILE A 473 15.30 -1.71 -5.50
C ILE A 473 14.09 -2.58 -5.83
N THR A 474 12.88 -2.15 -5.44
CA THR A 474 11.61 -2.83 -5.69
C THR A 474 10.55 -1.87 -6.23
N CYS A 475 9.34 -2.36 -6.48
CA CYS A 475 8.24 -1.53 -6.96
C CYS A 475 7.99 -0.32 -6.04
N VAL A 476 8.06 -0.54 -4.73
CA VAL A 476 7.78 0.49 -3.73
C VAL A 476 8.93 1.46 -3.50
N THR A 477 10.12 1.22 -4.07
CA THR A 477 11.19 2.22 -4.12
C THR A 477 10.74 3.45 -4.91
N CYS A 478 10.06 3.22 -6.04
CA CYS A 478 9.62 4.26 -6.98
C CYS A 478 8.15 4.65 -6.80
N HIS A 479 7.29 3.69 -6.49
CA HIS A 479 5.85 3.90 -6.38
C HIS A 479 5.38 3.90 -4.91
N SER A 480 4.53 4.86 -4.55
CA SER A 480 3.83 4.83 -3.27
C SER A 480 2.62 3.89 -3.40
N PRO A 481 2.50 2.79 -2.63
CA PRO A 481 1.35 1.89 -2.72
C PRO A 481 0.06 2.51 -2.14
N HIS A 482 0.19 3.57 -1.33
CA HIS A 482 -0.89 4.09 -0.49
C HIS A 482 -1.47 5.44 -0.93
N SER A 483 -0.81 6.14 -1.86
CA SER A 483 -1.29 7.46 -2.28
C SER A 483 -0.64 7.98 -3.55
N ASN A 484 -1.31 8.95 -4.16
CA ASN A 484 -0.73 9.87 -5.13
C ASN A 484 -0.64 11.32 -4.57
N ARG A 485 -0.27 11.48 -3.29
CA ARG A 485 -0.36 12.80 -2.63
C ARG A 485 0.57 13.87 -3.21
N LYS A 486 1.68 13.46 -3.82
CA LYS A 486 2.61 14.39 -4.47
C LYS A 486 2.17 14.81 -5.87
N GLY A 487 1.06 14.25 -6.39
CA GLY A 487 0.44 14.67 -7.65
C GLY A 487 1.11 14.12 -8.92
N TYR A 488 2.21 13.36 -8.79
CA TYR A 488 2.88 12.75 -9.93
C TYR A 488 2.05 11.59 -10.51
N PRO A 489 1.97 11.41 -11.83
CA PRO A 489 1.20 10.32 -12.40
C PRO A 489 1.72 8.95 -11.92
N TYR A 490 0.88 7.91 -12.01
CA TYR A 490 1.25 6.52 -11.69
C TYR A 490 1.71 6.27 -10.23
N GLN A 491 1.33 7.15 -9.29
CA GLN A 491 1.71 7.06 -7.88
C GLN A 491 3.23 7.11 -7.65
N LEU A 492 3.98 7.79 -8.52
CA LEU A 492 5.41 7.99 -8.33
C LEU A 492 5.72 8.81 -7.06
N LYS A 493 6.80 8.46 -6.36
CA LYS A 493 7.28 9.18 -5.16
C LYS A 493 7.96 10.51 -5.49
N ASN A 494 8.36 10.74 -6.74
CA ASN A 494 8.90 12.00 -7.20
C ASN A 494 8.58 12.27 -8.69
N GLU A 495 8.95 13.45 -9.19
CA GLU A 495 8.95 13.77 -10.62
C GLU A 495 9.84 12.75 -11.37
N PRO A 496 9.46 12.28 -12.58
CA PRO A 496 10.18 11.22 -13.29
C PRO A 496 11.69 11.39 -13.43
N ASN A 497 12.18 12.56 -13.87
CA ASN A 497 13.63 12.78 -14.01
C ASN A 497 14.30 12.85 -12.63
N GLU A 498 13.71 13.57 -11.68
CA GLU A 498 14.25 13.64 -10.31
C GLU A 498 14.33 12.27 -9.63
N LEU A 499 13.35 11.39 -9.88
CA LEU A 499 13.35 10.02 -9.35
C LEU A 499 14.54 9.20 -9.87
N CYS A 500 14.86 9.31 -11.16
CA CYS A 500 16.04 8.65 -11.74
C CYS A 500 17.34 9.28 -11.21
N MET A 501 17.39 10.61 -11.18
CA MET A 501 18.58 11.40 -10.81
C MET A 501 18.88 11.42 -9.31
N GLU A 502 17.99 10.90 -8.47
CA GLU A 502 18.26 10.63 -7.05
C GLU A 502 19.40 9.61 -6.90
N CYS A 503 19.43 8.57 -7.74
CA CYS A 503 20.45 7.54 -7.72
C CYS A 503 21.50 7.71 -8.83
N HIS A 504 21.08 8.13 -10.02
CA HIS A 504 21.96 8.27 -11.19
C HIS A 504 22.65 9.63 -11.24
N THR A 505 23.44 9.91 -10.20
CA THR A 505 24.24 11.13 -10.05
C THR A 505 25.66 10.78 -9.65
N GLY A 506 26.64 11.49 -10.22
CA GLY A 506 28.05 11.36 -9.85
C GLY A 506 28.49 12.32 -8.74
N GLU A 507 27.57 13.15 -8.21
CA GLU A 507 27.80 14.30 -7.31
C GLU A 507 29.15 14.30 -6.57
N GLY A 508 29.93 15.37 -6.75
CA GLY A 508 31.20 15.59 -6.05
C GLY A 508 32.46 15.27 -6.86
N PHE A 509 32.37 14.72 -8.08
CA PHE A 509 33.53 14.64 -8.97
C PHE A 509 33.97 16.03 -9.45
N THR A 510 35.26 16.17 -9.76
CA THR A 510 35.90 17.42 -10.21
C THR A 510 36.68 17.16 -11.48
N ALA A 511 37.18 18.23 -12.11
CA ALA A 511 38.00 18.15 -13.32
C ALA A 511 39.26 17.26 -13.18
N THR A 512 39.71 16.95 -11.96
CA THR A 512 40.90 16.14 -11.68
C THR A 512 40.62 14.76 -11.07
N THR A 513 39.35 14.32 -11.04
CA THR A 513 38.96 13.06 -10.41
C THR A 513 39.53 11.83 -11.12
N GLY A 514 39.71 11.89 -12.45
CA GLY A 514 40.14 10.77 -13.28
C GLY A 514 39.01 9.76 -13.55
N SER A 515 39.21 8.92 -14.57
CA SER A 515 38.18 8.01 -15.08
C SER A 515 37.71 6.97 -14.06
N LYS A 516 38.56 6.56 -13.12
CA LYS A 516 38.23 5.58 -12.08
C LYS A 516 37.41 6.14 -10.92
N GLY A 517 37.36 7.46 -10.76
CA GLY A 517 36.64 8.11 -9.65
C GLY A 517 35.28 8.69 -10.05
N ILE A 518 34.88 8.54 -11.32
CA ILE A 518 33.57 8.97 -11.82
C ILE A 518 32.68 7.73 -11.92
N HIS A 519 31.51 7.79 -11.28
CA HIS A 519 30.52 6.72 -11.33
C HIS A 519 29.18 7.34 -11.66
N HIS A 520 28.46 6.73 -12.62
CA HIS A 520 27.08 7.04 -13.01
C HIS A 520 26.73 8.56 -13.04
N PRO A 521 27.44 9.39 -13.84
CA PRO A 521 27.23 10.84 -13.90
C PRO A 521 26.06 11.24 -14.80
N GLN A 522 25.03 10.40 -14.94
CA GLN A 522 23.95 10.63 -15.92
C GLN A 522 23.21 11.94 -15.66
N LYS A 523 22.93 12.30 -14.40
CA LYS A 523 22.35 13.59 -14.02
C LYS A 523 23.19 14.76 -14.54
N GLU A 524 24.50 14.74 -14.28
CA GLU A 524 25.41 15.84 -14.64
C GLU A 524 25.57 15.96 -16.15
N VAL A 525 25.68 14.83 -16.86
CA VAL A 525 25.80 14.80 -18.33
C VAL A 525 24.49 15.23 -18.99
N TYR A 526 23.36 14.62 -18.60
CA TYR A 526 22.04 14.89 -19.17
C TYR A 526 21.62 16.35 -18.95
N SER A 527 21.78 16.85 -17.71
CA SER A 527 21.50 18.25 -17.41
C SER A 527 22.53 19.20 -18.01
N GLY A 528 23.72 18.71 -18.37
CA GLY A 528 24.81 19.52 -18.89
C GLY A 528 25.47 20.42 -17.85
N VAL A 529 25.49 19.98 -16.59
CA VAL A 529 26.07 20.70 -15.44
C VAL A 529 27.08 19.77 -14.75
N LEU A 530 28.37 19.98 -15.02
CA LEU A 530 29.45 19.15 -14.46
C LEU A 530 30.05 19.68 -13.14
N GLY A 531 29.69 20.92 -12.76
CA GLY A 531 30.23 21.61 -11.59
C GLY A 531 31.31 22.65 -11.92
N SER A 532 31.53 23.58 -10.99
CA SER A 532 32.35 24.78 -11.18
C SER A 532 33.83 24.49 -11.50
N SER A 533 34.36 23.35 -11.06
CA SER A 533 35.76 22.98 -11.34
C SER A 533 36.06 22.81 -12.84
N PHE A 534 35.05 22.56 -13.67
CA PHE A 534 35.18 22.38 -15.12
C PHE A 534 35.23 23.70 -15.89
N GLU A 535 34.85 24.82 -15.27
CA GLU A 535 34.93 26.15 -15.90
C GLU A 535 36.38 26.54 -16.21
N ALA A 536 37.34 26.11 -15.37
CA ALA A 536 38.77 26.30 -15.59
C ALA A 536 39.28 25.60 -16.87
N LEU A 537 38.56 24.58 -17.37
CA LEU A 537 38.88 23.88 -18.61
C LEU A 537 38.19 24.54 -19.83
N GLY A 538 37.50 25.66 -19.62
CA GLY A 538 36.72 26.36 -20.62
C GLY A 538 35.47 25.59 -21.05
N ILE A 539 34.89 24.80 -20.14
CA ILE A 539 33.57 24.18 -20.30
C ILE A 539 32.56 25.07 -19.56
N PRO A 540 31.51 25.58 -20.23
CA PRO A 540 30.53 26.45 -19.56
C PRO A 540 29.83 25.76 -18.39
N ALA A 541 29.38 26.54 -17.41
CA ALA A 541 28.60 26.05 -16.26
C ALA A 541 27.33 25.27 -16.67
N LYS A 542 26.78 25.57 -17.86
CA LYS A 542 25.65 24.87 -18.46
C LYS A 542 25.87 24.65 -19.95
N VAL A 543 25.76 23.39 -20.39
CA VAL A 543 25.71 23.01 -21.82
C VAL A 543 24.35 22.39 -22.10
N TYR A 544 23.45 23.17 -22.71
CA TYR A 544 22.09 22.70 -23.00
C TYR A 544 22.09 21.44 -23.85
N ASN A 545 21.34 20.44 -23.40
CA ASN A 545 21.16 19.18 -24.11
C ASN A 545 20.25 19.39 -25.33
N PRO A 546 20.71 19.09 -26.56
CA PRO A 546 19.87 19.18 -27.76
C PRO A 546 18.64 18.27 -27.72
N MET A 547 18.68 17.17 -26.95
CA MET A 547 17.54 16.28 -26.70
C MET A 547 16.91 16.49 -25.32
N GLY A 548 17.20 17.62 -24.65
CA GLY A 548 16.78 17.88 -23.26
C GLY A 548 15.27 18.07 -23.04
N ALA A 549 14.47 18.04 -24.11
CA ALA A 549 13.01 17.98 -24.03
C ALA A 549 12.49 16.56 -23.75
N ALA A 550 13.31 15.53 -23.97
CA ALA A 550 13.00 14.17 -23.53
C ALA A 550 13.10 14.08 -21.99
N GLU A 551 12.59 13.00 -21.43
CA GLU A 551 12.82 12.59 -20.05
C GLU A 551 13.64 11.28 -20.06
N CYS A 552 14.21 10.91 -18.91
CA CYS A 552 14.85 9.59 -18.75
C CYS A 552 13.89 8.47 -19.18
N ALA A 553 12.61 8.57 -18.75
CA ALA A 553 11.56 7.61 -19.08
C ALA A 553 11.21 7.57 -20.58
N THR A 554 11.45 8.64 -21.35
CA THR A 554 11.15 8.66 -22.80
C THR A 554 11.93 7.58 -23.55
N CYS A 555 13.21 7.40 -23.22
CA CYS A 555 14.06 6.43 -23.91
C CYS A 555 14.17 5.09 -23.16
N HIS A 556 14.19 5.12 -21.81
CA HIS A 556 14.39 3.93 -21.00
C HIS A 556 13.08 3.20 -20.65
N MET A 557 11.93 3.88 -20.70
CA MET A 557 10.63 3.28 -20.43
C MET A 557 9.57 3.54 -21.52
N PRO A 558 9.87 3.33 -22.82
CA PRO A 558 8.88 3.59 -23.88
C PRO A 558 7.63 2.75 -23.67
N GLY A 559 6.46 3.39 -23.74
CA GLY A 559 5.18 2.74 -23.47
C GLY A 559 4.98 2.29 -22.02
N GLY A 560 5.80 2.77 -21.08
CA GLY A 560 5.74 2.40 -19.66
C GLY A 560 6.38 1.04 -19.33
N LYS A 561 7.17 0.47 -20.25
CA LYS A 561 7.90 -0.77 -20.00
C LYS A 561 9.08 -0.55 -19.07
N HIS A 562 9.29 -1.47 -18.13
CA HIS A 562 10.32 -1.39 -17.09
C HIS A 562 11.57 -2.22 -17.41
N PHE A 563 11.87 -2.48 -18.69
CA PHE A 563 13.12 -3.15 -19.07
C PHE A 563 14.35 -2.26 -18.89
N PHE A 564 14.18 -0.92 -18.93
CA PHE A 564 15.24 0.10 -18.85
C PHE A 564 16.32 0.03 -19.94
N ILE A 565 16.18 -0.86 -20.92
CA ILE A 565 17.12 -1.03 -22.03
C ILE A 565 16.63 -0.17 -23.20
N PRO A 566 17.33 0.93 -23.55
CA PRO A 566 16.94 1.77 -24.67
C PRO A 566 17.21 1.06 -25.99
N GLY A 567 16.28 1.17 -26.93
CA GLY A 567 16.49 0.78 -28.33
C GLY A 567 17.37 1.77 -29.08
N THR A 568 18.12 1.26 -30.06
CA THR A 568 19.03 2.08 -30.91
C THR A 568 18.74 1.88 -32.40
N PRO A 569 17.60 2.35 -32.93
CA PRO A 569 16.46 2.94 -32.21
C PRO A 569 15.50 1.89 -31.65
N GLU A 570 15.60 0.64 -32.11
CA GLU A 570 14.80 -0.48 -31.64
C GLU A 570 15.64 -1.48 -30.83
N VAL A 571 14.99 -2.15 -29.88
CA VAL A 571 15.52 -3.31 -29.17
C VAL A 571 14.50 -4.45 -29.20
N LYS A 572 15.00 -5.67 -29.37
CA LYS A 572 14.22 -6.90 -29.21
C LYS A 572 14.58 -7.57 -27.90
N ILE A 573 13.60 -7.86 -27.06
CA ILE A 573 13.80 -8.45 -25.74
C ILE A 573 12.97 -9.72 -25.64
N LEU A 574 13.62 -10.86 -25.46
CA LEU A 574 12.97 -12.09 -25.05
C LEU A 574 13.08 -12.20 -23.53
N ASP A 575 11.95 -12.17 -22.86
CA ASP A 575 11.84 -12.34 -21.43
C ASP A 575 11.69 -13.82 -21.08
N LEU A 576 12.68 -14.36 -20.38
CA LEU A 576 12.72 -15.78 -19.99
C LEU A 576 11.90 -16.05 -18.73
N THR A 577 11.72 -15.06 -17.84
CA THR A 577 10.90 -15.22 -16.64
C THR A 577 9.42 -15.41 -17.00
N LEU A 578 8.96 -14.75 -18.07
CA LEU A 578 7.59 -14.90 -18.57
C LEU A 578 7.28 -16.27 -19.19
N ASN A 579 8.28 -17.12 -19.42
CA ASN A 579 8.08 -18.52 -19.79
C ASN A 579 7.70 -19.38 -18.56
N ASN A 580 6.66 -18.97 -17.85
CA ASN A 580 6.20 -19.59 -16.62
C ASN A 580 4.74 -20.05 -16.72
N PRO A 581 4.45 -21.36 -16.62
CA PRO A 581 3.08 -21.89 -16.67
C PRO A 581 2.13 -21.33 -15.60
N ALA A 582 2.64 -20.87 -14.46
CA ALA A 582 1.82 -20.26 -13.39
C ALA A 582 1.12 -18.97 -13.84
N LEU A 583 1.66 -18.30 -14.87
CA LEU A 583 1.05 -17.12 -15.48
C LEU A 583 -0.15 -17.45 -16.38
N GLY A 584 -0.40 -18.73 -16.66
CA GLY A 584 -1.47 -19.19 -17.53
C GLY A 584 -1.38 -18.53 -18.92
N ASN A 585 -2.43 -17.80 -19.31
CA ASN A 585 -2.48 -17.14 -20.62
C ASN A 585 -1.52 -15.94 -20.76
N TYR A 586 -0.88 -15.49 -19.67
CA TYR A 586 0.14 -14.45 -19.71
C TYR A 586 1.55 -15.04 -19.91
N SER A 587 1.70 -16.36 -19.86
CA SER A 587 2.97 -17.00 -20.23
C SER A 587 3.27 -16.75 -21.70
N THR A 588 4.50 -16.37 -22.01
CA THR A 588 4.93 -16.09 -23.39
C THR A 588 6.38 -16.44 -23.61
N THR A 589 6.70 -16.88 -24.83
CA THR A 589 8.07 -17.05 -25.35
C THR A 589 8.33 -16.11 -26.54
N LYS A 590 7.40 -15.19 -26.80
CA LYS A 590 7.52 -14.22 -27.89
C LYS A 590 8.31 -13.01 -27.41
N PRO A 591 9.27 -12.51 -28.21
CA PRO A 591 10.01 -11.30 -27.87
C PRO A 591 9.13 -10.05 -27.99
N PHE A 592 9.46 -9.05 -27.17
CA PHE A 592 8.99 -7.67 -27.29
C PHE A 592 9.89 -6.91 -28.26
N THR A 593 9.30 -6.00 -29.04
CA THR A 593 10.04 -5.01 -29.84
C THR A 593 9.67 -3.64 -29.32
N ILE A 594 10.69 -2.85 -28.95
CA ILE A 594 10.52 -1.52 -28.35
C ILE A 594 11.35 -0.53 -29.15
N ASN A 595 10.74 0.58 -29.56
CA ASN A 595 11.43 1.70 -30.17
C ASN A 595 11.55 2.84 -29.14
N SER A 596 12.77 3.30 -28.89
CA SER A 596 13.05 4.34 -27.88
C SER A 596 13.21 5.74 -28.47
N CYS A 597 13.06 5.89 -29.78
CA CYS A 597 13.36 7.13 -30.50
C CYS A 597 12.15 7.70 -31.26
N ASN A 598 11.16 6.87 -31.58
CA ASN A 598 10.05 7.22 -32.46
C ASN A 598 9.04 8.24 -31.90
N THR A 599 9.20 8.68 -30.65
CA THR A 599 8.47 9.85 -30.13
C THR A 599 8.88 11.13 -30.85
N CYS A 600 10.15 11.25 -31.25
CA CYS A 600 10.70 12.46 -31.89
C CYS A 600 11.29 12.19 -33.28
N HIS A 601 11.89 11.03 -33.48
CA HIS A 601 12.51 10.64 -34.73
C HIS A 601 11.52 9.92 -35.65
N ASP A 602 11.63 10.12 -36.95
CA ASP A 602 10.82 9.39 -37.92
C ASP A 602 11.11 7.88 -37.85
N THR A 603 10.05 7.07 -37.93
CA THR A 603 10.14 5.61 -37.76
C THR A 603 10.90 4.93 -38.90
N PHE A 604 10.94 5.53 -40.09
CA PHE A 604 11.55 4.93 -41.28
C PHE A 604 12.91 5.55 -41.62
N GLY A 605 13.08 6.85 -41.38
CA GLY A 605 14.30 7.60 -41.71
C GLY A 605 15.41 7.51 -40.65
N PHE A 606 15.07 7.21 -39.39
CA PHE A 606 16.07 7.06 -38.32
C PHE A 606 16.38 5.58 -38.08
N THR A 607 17.52 5.13 -38.61
CA THR A 607 17.88 3.70 -38.67
C THR A 607 18.92 3.30 -37.64
N ALA A 608 19.05 1.99 -37.40
CA ALA A 608 20.10 1.44 -36.53
C ALA A 608 21.51 1.84 -37.00
N ASP A 609 21.75 1.89 -38.31
CA ASP A 609 23.04 2.33 -38.86
C ASP A 609 23.37 3.79 -38.52
N THR A 610 22.35 4.65 -38.51
CA THR A 610 22.50 6.07 -38.13
C THR A 610 22.92 6.21 -36.67
N VAL A 611 22.24 5.49 -35.78
CA VAL A 611 22.57 5.51 -34.33
C VAL A 611 23.93 4.88 -34.09
N LYS A 612 24.20 3.74 -34.72
CA LYS A 612 25.48 3.03 -34.62
C LYS A 612 26.66 3.87 -35.09
N ALA A 613 26.54 4.58 -36.21
CA ALA A 613 27.61 5.44 -36.70
C ALA A 613 28.00 6.54 -35.70
N TYR A 614 27.01 7.13 -35.02
CA TYR A 614 27.27 8.10 -33.95
C TYR A 614 27.94 7.45 -32.73
N MET A 615 27.38 6.35 -32.23
CA MET A 615 27.92 5.63 -31.07
C MET A 615 29.36 5.16 -31.31
N ASP A 616 29.63 4.52 -32.46
CA ASP A 616 30.96 4.05 -32.83
C ASP A 616 31.95 5.22 -32.93
N SER A 617 31.52 6.40 -33.41
CA SER A 617 32.36 7.61 -33.46
C SER A 617 32.77 8.08 -32.06
N VAL A 618 31.82 8.13 -31.12
CA VAL A 618 32.10 8.51 -29.72
C VAL A 618 32.99 7.47 -29.05
N ASP A 619 32.67 6.19 -29.17
CA ASP A 619 33.40 5.09 -28.54
C ASP A 619 34.85 5.02 -29.02
N ASN A 620 35.08 5.19 -30.32
CA ASN A 620 36.42 5.22 -30.88
C ASN A 620 37.26 6.38 -30.32
N ARG A 621 36.67 7.58 -30.17
CA ARG A 621 37.37 8.73 -29.58
C ARG A 621 37.73 8.50 -28.12
N VAL A 622 36.77 8.05 -27.31
CA VAL A 622 37.01 7.71 -25.88
C VAL A 622 38.12 6.67 -25.76
N LYS A 623 38.02 5.57 -26.53
CA LYS A 623 39.00 4.49 -26.53
C LYS A 623 40.39 4.97 -26.93
N ASN A 624 40.49 5.82 -27.96
CA ASN A 624 41.77 6.37 -28.40
C ASN A 624 42.41 7.26 -27.33
N ILE A 625 41.64 8.12 -26.68
CA ILE A 625 42.13 8.98 -25.59
C ILE A 625 42.64 8.12 -24.43
N GLN A 626 41.81 7.19 -23.94
CA GLN A 626 42.16 6.32 -22.82
C GLN A 626 43.35 5.40 -23.14
N ASN A 627 43.46 4.90 -24.37
CA ASN A 627 44.61 4.11 -24.79
C ASN A 627 45.90 4.92 -24.80
N GLN A 628 45.89 6.14 -25.35
CA GLN A 628 47.06 7.02 -25.32
C GLN A 628 47.49 7.37 -23.89
N LEU A 629 46.54 7.66 -22.99
CA LEU A 629 46.80 7.88 -21.56
C LEU A 629 47.43 6.66 -20.88
N LYS A 630 47.00 5.44 -21.24
CA LYS A 630 47.51 4.19 -20.65
C LYS A 630 48.82 3.71 -21.27
N THR A 631 49.19 4.20 -22.45
CA THR A 631 50.36 3.73 -23.20
C THR A 631 51.36 4.86 -23.38
N THR A 632 51.15 5.73 -24.37
CA THR A 632 52.06 6.83 -24.72
C THR A 632 52.33 7.78 -23.56
N TYR A 633 51.31 8.11 -22.76
CA TYR A 633 51.42 9.08 -21.67
C TYR A 633 51.37 8.45 -20.27
N ALA A 634 51.62 7.14 -20.16
CA ALA A 634 51.42 6.38 -18.91
C ALA A 634 52.22 6.94 -17.72
N ALA A 635 53.44 7.43 -17.96
CA ALA A 635 54.30 8.00 -16.92
C ALA A 635 53.78 9.34 -16.36
N ALA A 636 52.93 10.04 -17.11
CA ALA A 636 52.40 11.35 -16.75
C ALA A 636 51.13 11.28 -15.88
N TYR A 637 50.83 10.15 -15.22
CA TYR A 637 49.60 9.97 -14.43
C TYR A 637 49.38 10.98 -13.29
N THR A 638 50.45 11.65 -12.83
CA THR A 638 50.38 12.73 -11.84
C THR A 638 50.18 14.12 -12.45
N ASP A 639 50.42 14.27 -13.76
CA ASP A 639 50.28 15.52 -14.50
C ASP A 639 48.83 15.99 -14.51
N THR A 640 48.64 17.30 -14.42
CA THR A 640 47.31 17.87 -14.31
C THR A 640 46.55 17.79 -15.65
N ASN A 641 47.24 17.96 -16.79
CA ASN A 641 46.62 17.81 -18.12
C ASN A 641 46.26 16.34 -18.40
N TYR A 642 47.07 15.39 -17.89
CA TYR A 642 46.71 13.97 -17.90
C TYR A 642 45.37 13.75 -17.18
N LYS A 643 45.26 14.25 -15.93
CA LYS A 643 44.04 14.10 -15.13
C LYS A 643 42.84 14.78 -15.79
N TYR A 644 43.01 15.94 -16.42
CA TYR A 644 41.95 16.59 -17.18
C TYR A 644 41.48 15.71 -18.34
N ALA A 645 42.39 15.24 -19.19
CA ALA A 645 42.02 14.37 -20.31
C ALA A 645 41.36 13.05 -19.85
N ASP A 646 41.89 12.44 -18.78
CA ASP A 646 41.34 11.20 -18.20
C ASP A 646 39.95 11.41 -17.61
N THR A 647 39.73 12.51 -16.89
CA THR A 647 38.43 12.86 -16.31
C THR A 647 37.41 13.12 -17.42
N LEU A 648 37.74 13.96 -18.40
CA LEU A 648 36.81 14.36 -19.47
C LEU A 648 36.35 13.16 -20.31
N ALA A 649 37.28 12.28 -20.73
CA ALA A 649 36.92 11.05 -21.43
C ALA A 649 36.25 10.03 -20.48
N GLY A 650 36.63 10.03 -19.20
CA GLY A 650 36.03 9.23 -18.14
C GLY A 650 34.56 9.54 -17.89
N ILE A 651 34.16 10.82 -17.95
CA ILE A 651 32.75 11.24 -17.83
C ILE A 651 31.92 10.58 -18.92
N VAL A 652 32.35 10.70 -20.19
CA VAL A 652 31.63 10.11 -21.34
C VAL A 652 31.57 8.58 -21.23
N ALA A 653 32.64 7.95 -20.75
CA ALA A 653 32.68 6.50 -20.54
C ALA A 653 31.76 6.03 -19.40
N ALA A 654 31.78 6.72 -18.25
CA ALA A 654 31.02 6.35 -17.06
C ALA A 654 29.52 6.69 -17.18
N ASP A 655 29.18 7.69 -17.99
CA ASP A 655 27.80 8.00 -18.39
C ASP A 655 27.17 6.83 -19.16
N ALA A 656 28.00 6.07 -19.90
CA ALA A 656 27.66 4.81 -20.55
C ALA A 656 26.52 4.88 -21.58
N SER A 657 26.23 6.08 -22.11
CA SER A 657 25.19 6.29 -23.12
C SER A 657 25.75 6.46 -24.54
N HIS A 658 27.07 6.30 -24.72
CA HIS A 658 27.77 6.64 -25.97
C HIS A 658 27.56 8.11 -26.40
N GLY A 659 27.37 9.01 -25.43
CA GLY A 659 27.17 10.44 -25.65
C GLY A 659 25.74 10.89 -25.93
N ILE A 660 24.81 9.95 -26.11
CA ILE A 660 23.39 10.22 -26.37
C ILE A 660 22.75 11.10 -25.28
N HIS A 661 23.11 10.95 -24.01
CA HIS A 661 22.53 11.75 -22.93
C HIS A 661 22.75 13.25 -23.11
N ASN A 662 23.84 13.67 -23.78
CA ASN A 662 24.03 15.05 -24.22
C ASN A 662 25.08 15.12 -25.33
N ILE A 663 24.62 15.14 -26.58
CA ILE A 663 25.51 15.07 -27.75
C ILE A 663 26.42 16.31 -27.88
N ALA A 664 25.94 17.48 -27.45
CA ALA A 664 26.70 18.73 -27.51
C ALA A 664 27.80 18.76 -26.45
N LEU A 665 27.47 18.38 -25.21
CA LEU A 665 28.45 18.26 -24.14
C LEU A 665 29.47 17.18 -24.48
N THR A 666 29.05 16.00 -24.94
CA THR A 666 29.96 14.91 -25.29
C THR A 666 31.02 15.34 -26.30
N LYS A 667 30.59 16.02 -27.38
CA LYS A 667 31.53 16.54 -28.37
C LYS A 667 32.54 17.50 -27.73
N LEU A 668 32.05 18.44 -26.92
CA LEU A 668 32.90 19.42 -26.23
C LEU A 668 33.91 18.74 -25.28
N LEU A 669 33.48 17.74 -24.51
CA LEU A 669 34.35 17.01 -23.60
C LEU A 669 35.47 16.28 -24.33
N LEU A 670 35.14 15.59 -25.42
CA LEU A 670 36.14 14.84 -26.19
C LEU A 670 37.11 15.76 -26.94
N ASP A 671 36.62 16.86 -27.52
CA ASP A 671 37.48 17.86 -28.17
C ASP A 671 38.48 18.45 -27.15
N LYS A 672 38.01 18.75 -25.93
CA LYS A 672 38.86 19.25 -24.84
C LYS A 672 39.82 18.19 -24.34
N ALA A 673 39.40 16.93 -24.21
CA ALA A 673 40.27 15.83 -23.79
C ALA A 673 41.40 15.60 -24.80
N GLU A 674 41.08 15.60 -26.10
CA GLU A 674 42.07 15.50 -27.18
C GLU A 674 43.03 16.70 -27.19
N TYR A 675 42.54 17.91 -26.91
CA TYR A 675 43.39 19.08 -26.71
C TYR A 675 44.36 18.88 -25.53
N TYR A 676 43.86 18.47 -24.36
CA TYR A 676 44.68 18.29 -23.15
C TYR A 676 45.71 17.17 -23.30
N LEU A 677 45.42 16.11 -24.06
CA LEU A 677 46.41 15.10 -24.44
C LEU A 677 47.64 15.71 -25.10
N THR A 678 47.46 16.67 -26.02
CA THR A 678 48.58 17.34 -26.70
C THR A 678 49.38 18.28 -25.80
N LYS A 679 48.86 18.59 -24.60
CA LYS A 679 49.50 19.44 -23.59
C LYS A 679 50.24 18.65 -22.53
N ILE A 680 50.12 17.32 -22.52
CA ILE A 680 50.90 16.46 -21.64
C ILE A 680 52.37 16.50 -22.09
N PRO A 681 53.33 16.77 -21.18
CA PRO A 681 54.75 16.66 -21.51
C PRO A 681 55.06 15.25 -22.01
N LYS A 682 55.61 15.14 -23.22
CA LYS A 682 56.12 13.86 -23.73
C LYS A 682 57.34 13.46 -22.88
N GLN A 683 57.25 12.32 -22.21
CA GLN A 683 58.32 11.76 -21.37
C GLN A 683 58.89 10.51 -22.02
#